data_AF-A0A7M7Q686-F1
#
_entry.id   AF-A0A7M7Q686-F1
#
_cell.length_a   1.000
_cell.length_b   1.000
_cell.length_c   1.000
_cell.angle_alpha   90.00
_cell.angle_beta   90.00
_cell.angle_gamma   90.00
#
_symmetry.space_group_name_H-M   'P 1'
#
loop_
_entity.id
_entity.type
_entity.pdbx_description
1 polymer ?
#
loop_
_entity_poly.entity_id
_entity_poly.type
_entity_poly.pdbx_seq_one_letter_code
_entity_poly.pdbx_strand_id
1 'polypeptide(L)'
;MYRLFKCCSIFLQNSSNMSTIHYSLKMCLFCNNCHQQTSKYVHELQIRHQSSSENAATWNFTIGKKKFKRKVKKYAELKEVPDSAINSAYTTIRNLDAAYIPVSVDKLNVTLDESPKIEEKDCIKMNKSKTELTQLILKESSIDDLPGIPENGISKIQSNLVISENEDILKENILTKEEENDENELLIEELKSSGIVDETVLIKSSSLANLMYDSTKAYNVRDSAIRLEKSQEINHLEESEEKIIDKERKARESLLQKEKLKQFNKIILGYVDVCVNSNELDQVNDILYAYRKNKSNSPGYVYINDISVFNRQIEKLAAYSDLKKILHILQTLRKDNINLNAQTYVYILDCIGRMTSDHANKKDILKQIHVEMQNDRISLNDVMTKTTFVRDQRLFVDKMAKLINSEFEPRYGMIDTTYNCRLLENMTDVNNTPSSSVGELLTTKEIERRLKKQIEMEIDGQVTVRNIAKKNSTQNVNHWRHKLSNLEKTWERTAMSAFKRNLSTLRNRETFQKRASIMLYPYLSILKPDDYICIIMREVRKLGMGSEMYSLPFNSLCRHMGDQVYKMYEAKTKQTNGINDKIFEVHMKYCHWLIKRNDKLNNRLKWMTLESEGNKYGVTLGAEVPVWQANIHASIGRFLFNIIVNDLKLDANYIKKKKAYHGRGHYIPAFFKIFRHSGVMLKEEVKPHPIVSKLYRDSQPENLTFDTTLVPSLCPPRPWVSVHSGGYIVTKTDIVRVTHMGNQQWDRLINAQPKQLYPALDSLNQLGSIPWAVNTSVLDVAIKVFQNDGSVKLNVPQPPSVLAHILSVPIDADPKEKKKINKAKIELKRKKNEMYSLWCDALYRLSLANHFRNEIFWLPHNMDFRGRVYPIPPHLNHLGSDLARSMLVFALKKPLGPKGLDWLKLHTINLTGFKKRESISERLKYADKIIENILDSAENPLTGKMWWATSDEPWQTLAACMEIAKALKSSNPTHYMTGFPIHQDGSCNGLQHYAALGRDQIGAQSVNLFPSHFPQDVYSSVATMVDERRREDASNGNLIANVLEGFIKRKVIKQTIMTTVYGVTWFGAKLQIARQLKEEVTEGLKK
;
A
#
# COMPACT_ATOMS: atom_id res chain seq x y z
N MET A 1 -1.14 16.03 8.39
CA MET A 1 -1.61 14.71 7.91
C MET A 1 -1.73 13.63 8.98
N TYR A 2 -0.72 13.34 9.80
CA TYR A 2 -0.80 12.27 10.83
C TYR A 2 -2.02 12.38 11.78
N ARG A 3 -2.44 13.60 12.15
CA ARG A 3 -3.69 13.84 12.93
C ARG A 3 -4.97 13.41 12.21
N LEU A 4 -5.03 13.49 10.87
CA LEU A 4 -6.15 13.02 10.06
C LEU A 4 -6.20 11.47 10.01
N PHE A 5 -5.03 10.82 10.07
CA PHE A 5 -4.88 9.36 10.01
C PHE A 5 -4.80 8.67 11.38
N LYS A 6 -4.85 9.41 12.49
CA LYS A 6 -4.83 8.84 13.84
C LYS A 6 -6.12 8.07 14.08
N CYS A 7 -6.08 6.74 14.01
CA CYS A 7 -7.13 5.92 14.59
C CYS A 7 -7.10 6.13 16.11
N CYS A 8 -8.23 6.55 16.71
CA CYS A 8 -8.49 6.07 18.06
C CYS A 8 -8.55 4.54 17.94
N SER A 9 -7.73 3.82 18.70
CA SER A 9 -7.84 2.38 18.80
C SER A 9 -9.17 2.04 19.45
N ILE A 10 -10.22 1.90 18.64
CA ILE A 10 -11.46 1.23 19.05
C ILE A 10 -11.15 -0.25 18.91
N PHE A 11 -10.80 -0.87 20.04
CA PHE A 11 -10.63 -2.30 20.14
C PHE A 11 -11.98 -2.99 19.87
N LEU A 12 -12.12 -3.58 18.70
CA LEU A 12 -13.13 -4.61 18.44
C LEU A 12 -12.91 -5.75 19.45
N GLN A 13 -13.92 -6.00 20.30
CA GLN A 13 -14.01 -7.27 21.00
C GLN A 13 -14.31 -8.35 19.96
N ASN A 14 -13.37 -9.28 19.79
CA ASN A 14 -13.68 -10.61 19.28
C ASN A 14 -14.44 -11.36 20.38
N SER A 15 -15.72 -11.07 20.53
CA SER A 15 -16.70 -12.15 20.53
C SER A 15 -17.20 -12.20 19.10
N SER A 16 -17.00 -13.33 18.42
CA SER A 16 -17.46 -13.55 17.06
C SER A 16 -18.98 -13.67 17.04
N ASN A 17 -19.69 -12.55 17.25
CA ASN A 17 -20.89 -12.28 16.48
C ASN A 17 -20.41 -11.64 15.19
N MET A 18 -19.93 -12.50 14.28
CA MET A 18 -19.90 -12.19 12.87
C MET A 18 -21.33 -11.81 12.48
N SER A 19 -21.64 -10.52 12.39
CA SER A 19 -22.56 -10.08 11.36
C SER A 19 -21.79 -10.11 10.04
N THR A 20 -21.43 -11.33 9.61
CA THR A 20 -21.42 -11.64 8.19
C THR A 20 -22.76 -11.13 7.67
N ILE A 21 -22.72 -10.22 6.70
CA ILE A 21 -23.88 -10.02 5.84
C ILE A 21 -24.08 -11.37 5.14
N HIS A 22 -24.88 -12.24 5.76
CA HIS A 22 -25.46 -13.38 5.08
C HIS A 22 -26.46 -12.80 4.09
N TYR A 23 -25.97 -12.43 2.91
CA TYR A 23 -26.70 -12.85 1.73
C TYR A 23 -26.69 -14.37 1.79
N SER A 24 -27.84 -15.03 1.68
CA SER A 24 -27.86 -16.47 1.42
C SER A 24 -27.25 -16.68 0.03
N LEU A 25 -25.92 -16.76 -0.02
CA LEU A 25 -25.17 -17.17 -1.18
C LEU A 25 -25.33 -18.68 -1.26
N LYS A 26 -26.41 -19.15 -1.88
CA LYS A 26 -26.41 -20.52 -2.37
C LYS A 26 -25.38 -20.57 -3.50
N MET A 27 -24.25 -21.23 -3.22
CA MET A 27 -23.39 -21.73 -4.27
C MET A 27 -24.24 -22.66 -5.12
N CYS A 28 -24.51 -22.26 -6.36
CA CYS A 28 -25.23 -23.15 -7.26
C CYS A 28 -24.30 -24.31 -7.59
N LEU A 29 -24.62 -25.50 -7.08
CA LEU A 29 -23.86 -26.74 -7.30
C LEU A 29 -23.68 -27.07 -8.79
N PHE A 30 -24.50 -26.48 -9.66
CA PHE A 30 -24.42 -26.65 -11.11
C PHE A 30 -23.50 -25.65 -11.83
N CYS A 31 -23.17 -24.49 -11.25
CA CYS A 31 -22.37 -23.47 -11.95
C CYS A 31 -21.19 -22.88 -11.15
N ASN A 32 -21.01 -23.28 -9.88
CA ASN A 32 -19.92 -22.80 -9.01
C ASN A 32 -19.83 -21.26 -8.87
N ASN A 33 -20.92 -20.53 -9.13
CA ASN A 33 -21.02 -19.09 -8.94
C ASN A 33 -21.98 -18.73 -7.80
N CYS A 34 -21.72 -17.56 -7.20
CA CYS A 34 -22.50 -16.97 -6.12
C CYS A 34 -23.64 -16.13 -6.71
N HIS A 35 -24.89 -16.58 -6.56
CA HIS A 35 -26.07 -15.79 -6.92
C HIS A 35 -26.62 -15.08 -5.69
N GLN A 36 -26.94 -13.79 -5.81
CA GLN A 36 -27.73 -13.09 -4.80
C GLN A 36 -29.21 -13.40 -5.03
N GLN A 37 -29.81 -14.14 -4.10
CA GLN A 37 -31.27 -14.24 -3.99
C GLN A 37 -31.71 -13.46 -2.75
N THR A 38 -32.70 -12.58 -2.89
CA THR A 38 -33.40 -11.96 -1.76
C THR A 38 -34.33 -13.01 -1.14
N SER A 39 -33.95 -13.56 0.02
CA SER A 39 -34.82 -14.44 0.80
C SER A 39 -35.94 -13.63 1.45
N LYS A 40 -37.18 -14.11 1.35
CA LYS A 40 -38.29 -13.71 2.22
C LYS A 40 -37.95 -14.13 3.66
N TYR A 41 -38.38 -13.33 4.64
CA TYR A 41 -38.31 -13.69 6.06
C TYR A 41 -39.14 -14.95 6.30
N VAL A 42 -38.50 -16.01 6.78
CA VAL A 42 -39.14 -17.12 7.46
C VAL A 42 -38.40 -17.29 8.78
N HIS A 43 -39.10 -17.05 9.89
CA HIS A 43 -38.65 -17.42 11.23
C HIS A 43 -38.85 -18.94 11.36
N GLU A 44 -37.84 -19.74 11.06
CA GLU A 44 -37.81 -21.15 11.45
C GLU A 44 -36.52 -21.46 12.19
N LEU A 45 -36.67 -21.66 13.50
CA LEU A 45 -35.77 -22.44 14.34
C LEU A 45 -35.83 -23.89 13.83
N GLN A 46 -34.88 -24.29 12.98
CA GLN A 46 -34.63 -25.71 12.72
C GLN A 46 -33.36 -26.16 13.45
N ILE A 47 -33.61 -26.72 14.63
CA ILE A 47 -32.76 -27.73 15.25
C ILE A 47 -32.90 -28.99 14.39
N ARG A 48 -31.80 -29.46 13.78
CA ARG A 48 -31.67 -30.86 13.37
C ARG A 48 -30.27 -31.39 13.64
N HIS A 49 -30.24 -32.34 14.56
CA HIS A 49 -29.24 -33.36 14.76
C HIS A 49 -28.95 -34.13 13.47
N GLN A 50 -27.69 -34.47 13.22
CA GLN A 50 -27.33 -35.76 12.61
C GLN A 50 -26.04 -36.29 13.23
N SER A 51 -26.19 -37.36 14.01
CA SER A 51 -25.16 -38.33 14.35
C SER A 51 -25.33 -39.57 13.48
N SER A 52 -24.21 -40.15 13.08
CA SER A 52 -23.89 -41.60 12.93
C SER A 52 -22.45 -41.64 12.39
N SER A 53 -21.45 -42.26 13.01
CA SER A 53 -21.41 -43.41 13.91
C SER A 53 -20.18 -43.37 14.86
N GLU A 54 -20.44 -43.63 16.15
CA GLU A 54 -19.75 -44.53 17.11
C GLU A 54 -18.21 -44.55 17.25
N ASN A 55 -17.68 -43.95 18.32
CA ASN A 55 -17.29 -44.68 19.53
C ASN A 55 -17.06 -43.75 20.73
N ALA A 56 -17.46 -44.24 21.90
CA ALA A 56 -17.68 -43.50 23.12
C ALA A 56 -16.40 -43.20 23.93
N ALA A 57 -16.32 -41.98 24.46
CA ALA A 57 -16.01 -41.74 25.87
C ALA A 57 -16.47 -40.32 26.21
N THR A 58 -17.53 -40.23 27.00
CA THR A 58 -17.94 -39.06 27.77
C THR A 58 -16.75 -38.53 28.58
N TRP A 59 -16.69 -37.22 28.84
CA TRP A 59 -16.36 -36.63 30.14
C TRP A 59 -16.93 -35.21 30.15
N ASN A 60 -17.80 -34.94 31.12
CA ASN A 60 -18.55 -33.71 31.30
C ASN A 60 -17.65 -32.61 31.89
N PHE A 61 -17.63 -31.42 31.30
CA PHE A 61 -17.37 -30.18 32.05
C PHE A 61 -18.25 -29.02 31.58
N THR A 62 -19.02 -28.50 32.54
CA THR A 62 -19.96 -27.40 32.46
C THR A 62 -19.21 -26.07 32.28
N ILE A 63 -19.34 -25.40 31.13
CA ILE A 63 -18.72 -24.09 30.90
C ILE A 63 -19.62 -22.98 31.46
N GLY A 64 -19.25 -22.46 32.64
CA GLY A 64 -19.76 -21.21 33.19
C GLY A 64 -19.28 -20.00 32.37
N LYS A 65 -20.21 -19.11 32.01
CA LYS A 65 -19.93 -17.83 31.34
C LYS A 65 -19.11 -16.91 32.27
N LYS A 66 -17.84 -16.64 31.96
CA LYS A 66 -17.04 -15.58 32.61
C LYS A 66 -16.85 -14.37 31.67
N LYS A 67 -17.21 -13.17 32.17
CA LYS A 67 -16.97 -11.87 31.51
C LYS A 67 -15.50 -11.48 31.64
N PHE A 68 -14.81 -11.26 30.51
CA PHE A 68 -13.44 -10.72 30.48
C PHE A 68 -13.43 -9.18 30.60
N LYS A 69 -12.73 -8.61 31.60
CA LYS A 69 -12.27 -7.21 31.59
C LYS A 69 -10.88 -7.15 30.92
N ARG A 70 -10.76 -6.44 29.79
CA ARG A 70 -9.50 -6.23 29.05
C ARG A 70 -8.71 -5.06 29.64
N LYS A 71 -7.41 -5.24 29.90
CA LYS A 71 -6.44 -4.14 30.09
C LYS A 71 -6.20 -3.43 28.74
N VAL A 72 -6.28 -2.10 28.74
CA VAL A 72 -6.03 -1.23 27.58
C VAL A 72 -4.52 -1.17 27.29
N LYS A 73 -4.08 -1.42 26.05
CA LYS A 73 -2.69 -1.20 25.62
C LYS A 73 -2.46 0.31 25.44
N LYS A 74 -1.59 0.92 26.27
CA LYS A 74 -1.04 2.27 26.03
C LYS A 74 0.14 2.15 25.06
N TYR A 75 0.07 2.83 23.92
CA TYR A 75 1.21 2.98 23.01
C TYR A 75 1.82 4.35 23.27
N ALA A 76 3.03 4.33 23.85
CA ALA A 76 3.81 5.45 24.39
C ALA A 76 3.35 5.98 25.76
N GLU A 77 4.19 5.75 26.78
CA GLU A 77 4.12 6.40 28.08
C GLU A 77 5.19 7.51 28.09
N LEU A 78 4.77 8.75 28.35
CA LEU A 78 5.70 9.85 28.63
C LEU A 78 6.25 9.63 30.04
N LYS A 79 7.57 9.55 30.13
CA LYS A 79 8.29 9.26 31.38
C LYS A 79 9.14 10.46 31.74
N GLU A 80 8.96 10.96 32.94
CA GLU A 80 9.78 12.02 33.53
C GLU A 80 10.81 11.39 34.46
N VAL A 81 12.05 11.87 34.37
CA VAL A 81 13.12 11.60 35.33
C VAL A 81 13.46 12.94 35.97
N PRO A 82 13.04 13.20 37.23
CA PRO A 82 13.35 14.47 37.88
C PRO A 82 14.85 14.57 38.23
N ASP A 83 15.41 15.77 38.08
CA ASP A 83 16.85 16.04 38.24
C ASP A 83 17.40 15.76 39.65
N SER A 84 16.54 15.62 40.66
CA SER A 84 16.93 15.45 42.07
C SER A 84 17.26 14.01 42.49
N ALA A 85 17.30 13.04 41.57
CA ALA A 85 17.61 11.64 41.92
C ALA A 85 18.55 10.96 40.91
N ILE A 86 19.77 11.47 40.80
CA ILE A 86 20.89 10.73 40.19
C ILE A 86 21.72 10.14 41.34
N ASN A 87 21.31 8.97 41.83
CA ASN A 87 22.19 8.08 42.59
C ASN A 87 21.98 6.63 42.13
N SER A 88 23.08 5.91 42.04
CA SER A 88 23.38 4.81 41.12
C SER A 88 22.78 3.43 41.45
N ALA A 89 21.49 3.33 41.79
CA ALA A 89 20.89 2.01 42.00
C ALA A 89 19.43 1.86 41.52
N TYR A 90 18.59 2.90 41.59
CA TYR A 90 17.19 2.81 41.13
C TYR A 90 16.69 4.16 40.64
N THR A 91 16.35 4.27 39.35
CA THR A 91 15.70 5.47 38.78
C THR A 91 14.19 5.37 38.98
N THR A 92 13.62 6.25 39.81
CA THR A 92 12.17 6.36 40.00
C THR A 92 11.55 7.03 38.77
N ILE A 93 10.92 6.22 37.91
CA ILE A 93 10.25 6.67 36.70
C ILE A 93 8.83 7.13 37.04
N ARG A 94 8.48 8.39 36.74
CA ARG A 94 7.08 8.86 36.82
C ARG A 94 6.42 8.86 35.45
N ASN A 95 5.17 8.39 35.39
CA ASN A 95 4.35 8.45 34.19
C ASN A 95 3.62 9.80 34.13
N LEU A 96 3.85 10.57 33.08
CA LEU A 96 3.12 11.81 32.81
C LEU A 96 1.83 11.49 32.03
N ASP A 97 0.71 12.08 32.47
CA ASP A 97 -0.53 12.05 31.69
C ASP A 97 -0.46 13.10 30.57
N ALA A 98 -0.98 12.78 29.39
CA ALA A 98 -0.95 13.66 28.23
C ALA A 98 -1.77 14.96 28.47
N ALA A 99 -2.60 14.99 29.51
CA ALA A 99 -3.37 16.14 29.95
C ALA A 99 -2.53 17.23 30.65
N TYR A 100 -1.30 16.93 31.09
CA TYR A 100 -0.45 17.88 31.82
C TYR A 100 0.57 18.65 30.94
N ILE A 101 0.56 18.47 29.62
CA ILE A 101 1.36 19.31 28.71
C ILE A 101 0.60 20.63 28.52
N PRO A 102 1.13 21.79 28.97
CA PRO A 102 0.49 23.06 28.69
C PRO A 102 0.47 23.28 27.19
N VAL A 103 -0.71 23.57 26.64
CA VAL A 103 -0.86 24.12 25.30
C VAL A 103 -0.29 25.54 25.33
N SER A 104 1.02 25.66 25.11
CA SER A 104 1.68 26.94 24.88
C SER A 104 2.37 26.87 23.53
N VAL A 105 1.56 26.92 22.47
CA VAL A 105 2.01 27.09 21.08
C VAL A 105 1.77 28.53 20.59
N ASP A 106 1.20 29.41 21.43
CA ASP A 106 0.78 30.76 21.03
C ASP A 106 1.56 31.92 21.66
N LYS A 107 2.67 31.68 22.36
CA LYS A 107 3.57 32.75 22.79
C LYS A 107 5.01 32.44 22.36
N LEU A 108 5.48 33.14 21.33
CA LEU A 108 6.91 33.24 21.00
C LEU A 108 7.53 34.24 21.98
N ASN A 109 8.70 33.88 22.54
CA ASN A 109 9.50 34.58 23.56
C ASN A 109 9.06 34.39 25.01
N VAL A 110 9.32 33.20 25.54
CA VAL A 110 9.53 33.01 26.99
C VAL A 110 10.91 32.38 27.15
N THR A 111 11.85 33.12 27.71
CA THR A 111 13.07 32.59 28.31
C THR A 111 12.69 31.84 29.58
N LEU A 112 13.38 30.72 29.88
CA LEU A 112 13.09 29.83 31.02
C LEU A 112 13.18 30.51 32.41
N ASP A 113 13.61 31.77 32.46
CA ASP A 113 13.67 32.58 33.68
C ASP A 113 12.30 33.17 34.09
N GLU A 114 11.27 33.09 33.23
CA GLU A 114 9.95 33.72 33.45
C GLU A 114 8.76 32.74 33.51
N SER A 115 8.97 31.46 33.86
CA SER A 115 7.87 30.56 34.21
C SER A 115 7.53 30.67 35.71
N PRO A 116 6.25 30.79 36.11
CA PRO A 116 5.88 30.86 37.53
C PRO A 116 6.26 29.57 38.23
N LYS A 117 7.06 29.69 39.31
CA LYS A 117 7.36 28.58 40.22
C LYS A 117 6.04 28.02 40.76
N ILE A 118 5.80 26.73 40.56
CA ILE A 118 4.70 26.02 41.20
C ILE A 118 5.02 25.94 42.69
N GLU A 119 4.25 26.64 43.52
CA GLU A 119 4.34 26.53 44.97
C GLU A 119 3.90 25.13 45.43
N GLU A 120 4.66 24.57 46.37
CA GLU A 120 4.55 23.22 46.96
C GLU A 120 3.24 22.92 47.71
N LYS A 121 2.22 23.79 47.63
CA LYS A 121 1.02 23.72 48.49
C LYS A 121 -0.22 23.08 47.86
N ASP A 122 -0.24 22.84 46.54
CA ASP A 122 -1.42 22.24 45.88
C ASP A 122 -1.34 20.72 45.67
N CYS A 123 -0.24 20.06 46.05
CA CYS A 123 -0.11 18.59 46.02
C CYS A 123 -0.61 17.87 47.28
N ILE A 124 -1.03 18.60 48.33
CA ILE A 124 -1.30 18.01 49.66
C ILE A 124 -2.77 17.53 49.82
N LYS A 125 -3.67 17.78 48.87
CA LYS A 125 -5.10 17.39 49.01
C LYS A 125 -5.54 16.08 48.33
N MET A 126 -4.67 15.35 47.62
CA MET A 126 -5.02 14.04 47.02
C MET A 126 -4.17 12.85 47.47
N ASN A 127 -3.26 13.04 48.43
CA ASN A 127 -2.51 11.95 49.08
C ASN A 127 -3.04 11.58 50.49
N LYS A 128 -4.16 12.17 50.93
CA LYS A 128 -4.78 11.82 52.22
C LYS A 128 -5.76 10.65 52.17
N SER A 129 -6.24 10.21 51.00
CA SER A 129 -7.24 9.12 50.91
C SER A 129 -6.69 7.73 50.55
N LYS A 130 -5.38 7.61 50.28
CA LYS A 130 -4.73 6.31 49.95
C LYS A 130 -3.84 5.75 51.06
N THR A 131 -3.45 6.59 52.02
CA THR A 131 -2.56 6.21 53.12
C THR A 131 -3.34 5.65 54.32
N GLU A 132 -4.64 5.93 54.43
CA GLU A 132 -5.50 5.41 55.52
C GLU A 132 -6.06 4.00 55.25
N LEU A 133 -6.07 3.50 54.01
CA LEU A 133 -6.55 2.13 53.72
C LEU A 133 -5.46 1.05 53.89
N THR A 134 -4.20 1.45 54.05
CA THR A 134 -3.05 0.53 54.15
C THR A 134 -2.58 0.35 55.60
N GLN A 135 -3.07 1.17 56.53
CA GLN A 135 -2.78 1.08 57.97
C GLN A 135 -3.85 0.30 58.78
N LEU A 136 -4.87 -0.26 58.12
CA LEU A 136 -5.99 -0.98 58.78
C LEU A 136 -5.99 -2.51 58.55
N ILE A 137 -4.92 -3.10 58.00
CA ILE A 137 -4.80 -4.57 57.81
C ILE A 137 -3.60 -5.18 58.58
N LEU A 138 -2.88 -4.39 59.37
CA LEU A 138 -1.83 -4.89 60.26
C LEU A 138 -1.98 -4.32 61.67
N LYS A 139 -3.03 -4.76 62.38
CA LYS A 139 -3.04 -4.99 63.83
C LYS A 139 -4.40 -5.54 64.27
N GLU A 140 -4.35 -6.51 65.18
CA GLU A 140 -5.44 -7.14 65.96
C GLU A 140 -6.05 -8.45 65.40
N SER A 141 -5.33 -9.55 65.64
CA SER A 141 -5.89 -10.63 66.46
C SER A 141 -4.78 -11.11 67.41
N SER A 142 -4.89 -10.69 68.66
CA SER A 142 -4.17 -11.25 69.81
C SER A 142 -5.17 -12.07 70.63
N ILE A 143 -4.81 -13.31 70.91
CA ILE A 143 -5.36 -14.22 71.93
C ILE A 143 -4.11 -14.98 72.41
N ASP A 144 -3.75 -15.14 73.69
CA ASP A 144 -4.27 -14.61 74.95
C ASP A 144 -3.16 -14.83 76.02
N ASP A 145 -3.18 -13.97 77.03
CA ASP A 145 -2.76 -14.11 78.44
C ASP A 145 -1.87 -15.29 78.92
N LEU A 146 -0.76 -14.91 79.57
CA LEU A 146 -0.09 -15.63 80.69
C LEU A 146 -1.00 -15.55 81.95
N PRO A 147 -0.87 -16.41 83.02
CA PRO A 147 0.35 -17.09 83.49
C PRO A 147 0.20 -18.50 84.16
N GLY A 148 1.32 -19.23 84.38
CA GLY A 148 1.44 -20.25 85.47
C GLY A 148 2.20 -21.58 85.22
N ILE A 149 3.53 -21.60 85.43
CA ILE A 149 4.40 -22.51 86.25
C ILE A 149 3.90 -23.97 86.58
N PRO A 150 4.73 -25.05 86.73
CA PRO A 150 6.04 -25.44 86.14
C PRO A 150 6.20 -26.96 85.80
N GLU A 151 7.39 -27.31 85.29
CA GLU A 151 8.19 -28.54 85.52
C GLU A 151 7.75 -29.97 85.14
N ASN A 152 8.65 -30.57 84.35
CA ASN A 152 9.12 -31.96 84.35
C ASN A 152 8.33 -33.08 83.66
N GLY A 153 8.95 -33.59 82.58
CA GLY A 153 9.07 -35.02 82.31
C GLY A 153 8.16 -35.57 81.22
N ILE A 154 8.73 -35.77 80.02
CA ILE A 154 8.87 -37.09 79.35
C ILE A 154 9.30 -36.87 77.87
N SER A 155 10.60 -37.09 77.67
CA SER A 155 11.29 -37.70 76.53
C SER A 155 10.62 -37.76 75.14
N LYS A 156 11.29 -37.20 74.12
CA LYS A 156 12.10 -37.96 73.15
C LYS A 156 12.63 -37.04 72.05
N ILE A 157 13.91 -36.69 72.16
CA ILE A 157 14.76 -36.40 71.02
C ILE A 157 15.63 -37.63 70.81
N GLN A 158 15.40 -38.36 69.72
CA GLN A 158 16.47 -39.05 69.00
C GLN A 158 16.01 -39.36 67.56
N SER A 159 16.72 -38.74 66.62
CA SER A 159 17.17 -39.27 65.31
C SER A 159 16.21 -40.07 64.42
N ASN A 160 16.03 -39.60 63.18
CA ASN A 160 16.74 -40.20 62.03
C ASN A 160 16.68 -39.33 60.75
N LEU A 161 17.86 -39.14 60.15
CA LEU A 161 18.08 -38.84 58.74
C LEU A 161 17.44 -39.93 57.86
N VAL A 162 16.90 -39.55 56.69
CA VAL A 162 17.23 -40.19 55.39
C VAL A 162 17.06 -39.16 54.26
N ILE A 163 18.12 -39.03 53.47
CA ILE A 163 18.21 -38.36 52.16
C ILE A 163 17.58 -39.29 51.12
N SER A 164 16.74 -38.77 50.21
CA SER A 164 16.52 -39.42 48.91
C SER A 164 16.42 -38.38 47.80
N GLU A 165 17.29 -38.60 46.82
CA GLU A 165 17.47 -37.91 45.55
C GLU A 165 16.17 -37.77 44.75
N ASN A 166 16.05 -36.68 43.99
CA ASN A 166 15.10 -36.56 42.88
C ASN A 166 15.71 -35.68 41.78
N GLU A 167 16.62 -36.27 40.99
CA GLU A 167 17.15 -35.71 39.73
C GLU A 167 16.16 -35.83 38.55
N ASP A 168 15.01 -36.49 38.72
CA ASP A 168 14.09 -36.79 37.60
C ASP A 168 13.13 -35.63 37.25
N ILE A 169 12.88 -34.69 38.16
CA ILE A 169 11.97 -33.55 37.93
C ILE A 169 12.61 -32.44 37.07
N LEU A 170 13.94 -32.43 36.96
CA LEU A 170 14.69 -31.51 36.09
C LEU A 170 14.81 -32.00 34.64
N LYS A 171 14.75 -33.31 34.39
CA LYS A 171 14.83 -33.88 33.03
C LYS A 171 13.52 -33.77 32.25
N GLU A 172 12.36 -33.95 32.90
CA GLU A 172 11.05 -33.79 32.24
C GLU A 172 10.76 -32.33 31.82
N ASN A 173 11.27 -31.34 32.56
CA ASN A 173 11.11 -29.92 32.24
C ASN A 173 12.08 -29.41 31.15
N ILE A 174 13.10 -30.20 30.80
CA ILE A 174 14.04 -29.90 29.71
C ILE A 174 13.56 -30.53 28.40
N LEU A 175 13.06 -31.77 28.43
CA LEU A 175 12.48 -32.47 27.27
C LEU A 175 11.24 -31.74 26.70
N THR A 176 10.36 -31.24 27.55
CA THR A 176 9.17 -30.48 27.12
C THR A 176 9.48 -29.11 26.50
N LYS A 177 10.64 -28.52 26.83
CA LYS A 177 11.13 -27.27 26.22
C LYS A 177 11.83 -27.47 24.88
N GLU A 178 12.42 -28.63 24.64
CA GLU A 178 12.99 -28.99 23.34
C GLU A 178 11.88 -29.29 22.32
N GLU A 179 10.80 -29.97 22.74
CA GLU A 179 9.62 -30.21 21.88
C GLU A 179 8.84 -28.91 21.56
N GLU A 180 8.66 -27.99 22.54
CA GLU A 180 8.05 -26.66 22.29
C GLU A 180 8.92 -25.74 21.40
N ASN A 181 10.24 -25.95 21.36
CA ASN A 181 11.14 -25.21 20.45
C ASN A 181 11.08 -25.79 19.03
N ASP A 182 11.03 -27.11 18.88
CA ASP A 182 10.93 -27.80 17.59
C ASP A 182 9.61 -27.49 16.88
N GLU A 183 8.47 -27.40 17.59
CA GLU A 183 7.19 -27.00 16.99
C GLU A 183 7.15 -25.53 16.56
N ASN A 184 7.77 -24.63 17.34
CA ASN A 184 7.89 -23.22 16.96
C ASN A 184 8.86 -23.03 15.77
N GLU A 185 9.90 -23.86 15.67
CA GLU A 185 10.83 -23.84 14.54
C GLU A 185 10.17 -24.40 13.27
N LEU A 186 9.37 -25.47 13.38
CA LEU A 186 8.51 -26.01 12.31
C LEU A 186 7.47 -24.99 11.82
N LEU A 187 6.82 -24.25 12.72
CA LEU A 187 5.84 -23.22 12.36
C LEU A 187 6.50 -22.04 11.64
N ILE A 188 7.71 -21.67 12.06
CA ILE A 188 8.54 -20.65 11.39
C ILE A 188 9.03 -21.16 10.03
N GLU A 189 9.37 -22.45 9.90
CA GLU A 189 9.74 -23.08 8.63
C GLU A 189 8.55 -23.16 7.66
N GLU A 190 7.34 -23.48 8.13
CA GLU A 190 6.11 -23.44 7.33
C GLU A 190 5.74 -22.03 6.89
N LEU A 191 5.87 -21.02 7.76
CA LEU A 191 5.62 -19.62 7.40
C LEU A 191 6.64 -19.11 6.37
N LYS A 192 7.90 -19.52 6.47
CA LYS A 192 8.94 -19.24 5.45
C LYS A 192 8.70 -19.98 4.13
N SER A 193 8.07 -21.17 4.16
CA SER A 193 7.73 -21.95 2.97
C SER A 193 6.64 -21.30 2.09
N SER A 194 5.87 -20.35 2.65
CA SER A 194 4.74 -19.66 2.00
C SER A 194 5.13 -18.49 1.08
N GLY A 195 6.43 -18.21 0.89
CA GLY A 195 6.92 -17.22 -0.08
C GLY A 195 6.75 -15.75 0.32
N ILE A 196 6.52 -15.47 1.62
CA ILE A 196 6.50 -14.10 2.17
C ILE A 196 7.96 -13.65 2.34
N VAL A 197 8.39 -12.67 1.53
CA VAL A 197 9.77 -12.13 1.53
C VAL A 197 9.91 -10.89 2.43
N ASP A 198 8.80 -10.34 2.94
CA ASP A 198 8.80 -9.18 3.82
C ASP A 198 8.89 -9.59 5.31
N GLU A 199 10.10 -9.42 5.89
CA GLU A 199 10.42 -9.74 7.29
C GLU A 199 9.49 -9.02 8.29
N THR A 200 8.94 -7.85 7.95
CA THR A 200 8.04 -7.12 8.86
C THR A 200 6.67 -7.77 9.03
N VAL A 201 6.24 -8.55 8.04
CA VAL A 201 4.98 -9.32 8.07
C VAL A 201 5.17 -10.57 8.92
N LEU A 202 6.30 -11.28 8.76
CA LEU A 202 6.69 -12.44 9.57
C LEU A 202 6.75 -12.11 11.07
N ILE A 203 7.34 -10.98 11.44
CA ILE A 203 7.45 -10.49 12.82
C ILE A 203 6.08 -10.16 13.43
N LYS A 204 5.13 -9.66 12.63
CA LYS A 204 3.78 -9.35 13.09
C LYS A 204 2.91 -10.59 13.24
N SER A 205 3.07 -11.59 12.36
CA SER A 205 2.31 -12.84 12.42
C SER A 205 2.78 -13.76 13.55
N SER A 206 4.09 -13.86 13.83
CA SER A 206 4.61 -14.66 14.94
C SER A 206 4.27 -14.05 16.31
N SER A 207 4.33 -12.72 16.41
CA SER A 207 3.89 -11.99 17.62
C SER A 207 2.41 -12.23 17.94
N LEU A 208 1.57 -12.49 16.93
CA LEU A 208 0.14 -12.78 17.13
C LEU A 208 -0.08 -14.22 17.62
N ALA A 209 0.73 -15.17 17.16
CA ALA A 209 0.66 -16.57 17.56
C ALA A 209 1.09 -16.77 19.02
N ASN A 210 2.21 -16.17 19.45
CA ASN A 210 2.69 -16.25 20.84
C ASN A 210 1.70 -15.61 21.83
N LEU A 211 0.99 -14.55 21.41
CA LEU A 211 -0.05 -13.90 22.22
C LEU A 211 -1.29 -14.76 22.46
N MET A 212 -1.55 -15.77 21.62
CA MET A 212 -2.65 -16.71 21.83
C MET A 212 -2.24 -17.83 22.79
N TYR A 213 -0.98 -18.27 22.75
CA TYR A 213 -0.45 -19.34 23.60
C TYR A 213 -0.24 -18.87 25.06
N ASP A 214 0.36 -17.69 25.28
CA ASP A 214 0.61 -17.14 26.63
C ASP A 214 -0.67 -16.77 27.39
N SER A 215 -1.81 -16.59 26.70
CA SER A 215 -3.09 -16.26 27.33
C SER A 215 -3.74 -17.43 28.09
N THR A 216 -3.21 -18.65 27.93
CA THR A 216 -3.78 -19.87 28.51
C THR A 216 -3.10 -20.35 29.80
N LYS A 217 -1.87 -19.93 30.11
CA LYS A 217 -1.12 -20.40 31.31
C LYS A 217 -1.12 -19.44 32.51
N ALA A 218 -1.70 -18.25 32.41
CA ALA A 218 -1.65 -17.24 33.48
C ALA A 218 -3.04 -16.80 33.99
N TYR A 219 -3.84 -17.72 34.52
CA TYR A 219 -4.95 -17.39 35.43
C TYR A 219 -5.39 -18.63 36.21
N ASN A 220 -4.68 -18.92 37.30
CA ASN A 220 -5.22 -19.66 38.44
C ASN A 220 -4.58 -19.07 39.70
N VAL A 221 -5.39 -18.93 40.75
CA VAL A 221 -5.09 -18.34 42.07
C VAL A 221 -5.40 -16.84 42.20
N ARG A 222 -6.35 -16.56 43.12
CA ARG A 222 -6.86 -15.27 43.64
C ARG A 222 -7.91 -14.55 42.79
N ASP A 223 -9.18 -14.85 43.09
CA ASP A 223 -10.16 -13.82 43.45
C ASP A 223 -11.47 -14.49 43.92
N SER A 224 -11.58 -14.71 45.23
CA SER A 224 -12.83 -15.08 45.90
C SER A 224 -12.82 -14.53 47.33
N ALA A 225 -12.94 -13.21 47.47
CA ALA A 225 -13.43 -12.56 48.68
C ALA A 225 -13.72 -11.09 48.35
N ILE A 226 -14.73 -10.52 49.01
CA ILE A 226 -15.15 -9.10 48.93
C ILE A 226 -16.03 -8.78 47.72
N ARG A 227 -17.24 -9.36 47.73
CA ARG A 227 -18.45 -8.70 47.21
C ARG A 227 -19.56 -8.86 48.22
N LEU A 228 -19.65 -7.91 49.14
CA LEU A 228 -20.88 -7.54 49.83
C LEU A 228 -20.63 -6.17 50.48
N GLU A 229 -21.66 -5.32 50.42
CA GLU A 229 -21.76 -4.01 51.05
C GLU A 229 -21.09 -2.82 50.34
N LYS A 230 -21.83 -2.24 49.39
CA LYS A 230 -22.25 -0.82 49.40
C LYS A 230 -23.06 -0.54 48.13
N SER A 231 -24.27 -1.08 48.14
CA SER A 231 -25.34 -0.77 47.20
C SER A 231 -26.33 0.13 47.92
N GLN A 232 -26.20 1.46 47.76
CA GLN A 232 -27.28 2.46 47.94
C GLN A 232 -26.76 3.89 47.74
N GLU A 233 -26.03 4.16 46.65
CA GLU A 233 -25.81 5.54 46.17
C GLU A 233 -25.39 5.60 44.67
N ILE A 234 -25.80 4.59 43.89
CA ILE A 234 -25.57 4.52 42.44
C ILE A 234 -26.90 4.20 41.79
N ASN A 235 -27.81 5.17 41.72
CA ASN A 235 -29.03 5.05 40.90
C ASN A 235 -29.35 6.33 40.10
N HIS A 236 -28.58 7.41 40.27
CA HIS A 236 -28.74 8.63 39.46
C HIS A 236 -27.63 8.87 38.42
N LEU A 237 -26.50 8.15 38.50
CA LEU A 237 -25.40 8.22 37.51
C LEU A 237 -25.56 7.20 36.37
N GLU A 238 -26.14 6.02 36.63
CA GLU A 238 -26.30 4.94 35.62
C GLU A 238 -27.32 5.30 34.51
N GLU A 239 -28.41 6.00 34.81
CA GLU A 239 -29.36 6.46 33.78
C GLU A 239 -28.77 7.49 32.82
N SER A 240 -27.79 8.27 33.28
CA SER A 240 -27.13 9.30 32.47
C SER A 240 -26.12 8.70 31.51
N GLU A 241 -25.37 7.69 31.95
CA GLU A 241 -24.41 6.93 31.12
C GLU A 241 -25.14 6.02 30.10
N GLU A 242 -26.25 5.37 30.48
CA GLU A 242 -27.05 4.56 29.54
C GLU A 242 -27.65 5.41 28.41
N LYS A 243 -28.15 6.61 28.70
CA LYS A 243 -28.66 7.53 27.66
C LYS A 243 -27.57 8.00 26.70
N ILE A 244 -26.34 8.21 27.18
CA ILE A 244 -25.20 8.57 26.33
C ILE A 244 -24.79 7.38 25.44
N ILE A 245 -24.72 6.17 26.01
CA ILE A 245 -24.40 4.94 25.28
C ILE A 245 -25.47 4.61 24.23
N ASP A 246 -26.75 4.78 24.55
CA ASP A 246 -27.86 4.55 23.61
C ASP A 246 -27.87 5.61 22.49
N LYS A 247 -27.55 6.87 22.79
CA LYS A 247 -27.38 7.93 21.79
C LYS A 247 -26.20 7.64 20.86
N GLU A 248 -25.07 7.18 21.39
CA GLU A 248 -23.94 6.74 20.58
C GLU A 248 -24.27 5.51 19.72
N ARG A 249 -25.00 4.53 20.26
CA ARG A 249 -25.45 3.34 19.54
C ARG A 249 -26.38 3.71 18.39
N LYS A 250 -27.40 4.54 18.63
CA LYS A 250 -28.31 5.06 17.60
C LYS A 250 -27.58 5.88 16.54
N ALA A 251 -26.60 6.69 16.94
CA ALA A 251 -25.75 7.43 16.00
C ALA A 251 -24.91 6.49 15.12
N ARG A 252 -24.35 5.41 15.70
CA ARG A 252 -23.58 4.38 14.97
C ARG A 252 -24.47 3.59 14.00
N GLU A 253 -25.65 3.17 14.43
CA GLU A 253 -26.63 2.48 13.57
C GLU A 253 -27.09 3.35 12.41
N SER A 254 -27.35 4.64 12.67
CA SER A 254 -27.68 5.63 11.64
C SER A 254 -26.54 5.82 10.63
N LEU A 255 -25.29 5.91 11.10
CA LEU A 255 -24.11 6.02 10.23
C LEU A 255 -23.95 4.77 9.35
N LEU A 256 -24.07 3.58 9.94
CA LEU A 256 -23.99 2.31 9.23
C LEU A 256 -25.09 2.18 8.17
N GLN A 257 -26.32 2.62 8.49
CA GLN A 257 -27.42 2.61 7.52
C GLN A 257 -27.16 3.57 6.35
N LYS A 258 -26.62 4.78 6.63
CA LYS A 258 -26.21 5.72 5.58
C LYS A 258 -25.10 5.14 4.70
N GLU A 259 -24.13 4.43 5.28
CA GLU A 259 -23.07 3.76 4.52
C GLU A 259 -23.62 2.65 3.62
N LYS A 260 -24.50 1.79 4.15
CA LYS A 260 -25.17 0.74 3.37
C LYS A 260 -25.93 1.34 2.18
N LEU A 261 -26.65 2.43 2.39
CA LEU A 261 -27.40 3.14 1.36
C LEU A 261 -26.47 3.74 0.30
N LYS A 262 -25.38 4.39 0.72
CA LYS A 262 -24.36 4.95 -0.19
C LYS A 262 -23.70 3.86 -1.02
N GLN A 263 -23.34 2.73 -0.42
CA GLN A 263 -22.77 1.59 -1.15
C GLN A 263 -23.78 1.04 -2.15
N PHE A 264 -25.02 0.81 -1.74
CA PHE A 264 -26.09 0.32 -2.60
C PHE A 264 -26.31 1.23 -3.82
N ASN A 265 -26.46 2.54 -3.62
CA ASN A 265 -26.61 3.49 -4.74
C ASN A 265 -25.42 3.44 -5.69
N LYS A 266 -24.19 3.31 -5.19
CA LYS A 266 -23.00 3.13 -6.05
C LYS A 266 -23.05 1.83 -6.86
N ILE A 267 -23.55 0.72 -6.28
CA ILE A 267 -23.70 -0.54 -7.02
C ILE A 267 -24.68 -0.36 -8.18
N ILE A 268 -25.86 0.19 -7.88
CA ILE A 268 -26.91 0.39 -8.89
C ILE A 268 -26.47 1.40 -9.94
N LEU A 269 -25.82 2.50 -9.55
CA LEU A 269 -25.27 3.49 -10.48
C LEU A 269 -24.29 2.85 -11.47
N GLY A 270 -23.34 2.04 -10.98
CA GLY A 270 -22.36 1.36 -11.84
C GLY A 270 -23.02 0.34 -12.79
N TYR A 271 -24.11 -0.30 -12.38
CA TYR A 271 -24.88 -1.19 -13.24
C TYR A 271 -25.67 -0.43 -14.32
N VAL A 272 -26.42 0.61 -13.91
CA VAL A 272 -27.22 1.44 -14.82
C VAL A 272 -26.33 2.10 -15.87
N ASP A 273 -25.16 2.61 -15.47
CA ASP A 273 -24.15 3.17 -16.36
C ASP A 273 -23.78 2.21 -17.50
N VAL A 274 -23.49 0.95 -17.15
CA VAL A 274 -23.09 -0.09 -18.12
C VAL A 274 -24.26 -0.48 -19.02
N CYS A 275 -25.48 -0.62 -18.49
CA CYS A 275 -26.65 -0.92 -19.31
C CYS A 275 -26.99 0.21 -20.28
N VAL A 276 -26.90 1.46 -19.83
CA VAL A 276 -27.11 2.66 -20.66
C VAL A 276 -26.11 2.70 -21.81
N ASN A 277 -24.84 2.40 -21.54
CA ASN A 277 -23.80 2.38 -22.57
C ASN A 277 -23.88 1.14 -23.48
N SER A 278 -24.50 0.05 -23.01
CA SER A 278 -24.80 -1.16 -23.81
C SER A 278 -26.12 -1.07 -24.60
N ASN A 279 -26.85 0.05 -24.54
CA ASN A 279 -28.18 0.26 -25.13
C ASN A 279 -29.30 -0.67 -24.60
N GLU A 280 -29.17 -1.18 -23.37
CA GLU A 280 -30.14 -2.07 -22.71
C GLU A 280 -31.10 -1.26 -21.79
N LEU A 281 -31.84 -0.30 -22.38
CA LEU A 281 -32.69 0.64 -21.61
C LEU A 281 -33.89 -0.03 -20.92
N ASP A 282 -34.43 -1.11 -21.48
CA ASP A 282 -35.56 -1.83 -20.89
C ASP A 282 -35.18 -2.48 -19.56
N GLN A 283 -33.97 -3.03 -19.47
CA GLN A 283 -33.44 -3.61 -18.24
C GLN A 283 -33.28 -2.55 -17.14
N VAL A 284 -32.87 -1.33 -17.52
CA VAL A 284 -32.75 -0.19 -16.59
C VAL A 284 -34.13 0.16 -16.03
N ASN A 285 -35.15 0.26 -16.88
CA ASN A 285 -36.52 0.54 -16.44
C ASN A 285 -37.04 -0.51 -15.45
N ASP A 286 -36.86 -1.79 -15.75
CA ASP A 286 -37.32 -2.90 -14.89
C ASP A 286 -36.63 -2.88 -13.52
N ILE A 287 -35.33 -2.63 -13.48
CA ILE A 287 -34.54 -2.57 -12.24
C ILE A 287 -34.89 -1.34 -11.41
N LEU A 288 -34.94 -0.16 -12.03
CA LEU A 288 -35.33 1.07 -11.31
C LEU A 288 -36.76 0.96 -10.78
N TYR A 289 -37.69 0.40 -11.55
CA TYR A 289 -39.06 0.16 -11.10
C TYR A 289 -39.11 -0.82 -9.92
N ALA A 290 -38.39 -1.95 -9.99
CA ALA A 290 -38.40 -2.97 -8.95
C ALA A 290 -37.82 -2.47 -7.61
N TYR A 291 -36.67 -1.80 -7.64
CA TYR A 291 -36.03 -1.28 -6.43
C TYR A 291 -36.77 -0.07 -5.84
N ARG A 292 -37.56 0.65 -6.66
CA ARG A 292 -38.45 1.72 -6.21
C ARG A 292 -39.73 1.18 -5.56
N LYS A 293 -40.34 0.14 -6.13
CA LYS A 293 -41.57 -0.48 -5.61
C LYS A 293 -41.37 -1.20 -4.27
N ASN A 294 -40.16 -1.71 -4.01
CA ASN A 294 -39.83 -2.43 -2.79
C ASN A 294 -39.59 -1.55 -1.55
N LYS A 295 -40.15 -0.33 -1.50
CA LYS A 295 -40.10 0.57 -0.33
C LYS A 295 -40.97 0.01 0.81
N SER A 296 -40.64 -1.16 1.35
CA SER A 296 -41.37 -1.76 2.46
C SER A 296 -40.98 -1.07 3.77
N ASN A 297 -41.96 -0.79 4.62
CA ASN A 297 -41.84 -0.06 5.90
C ASN A 297 -41.02 -0.78 7.01
N SER A 298 -40.15 -1.71 6.65
CA SER A 298 -39.31 -2.43 7.63
C SER A 298 -38.04 -1.61 7.96
N PRO A 299 -37.72 -1.39 9.24
CA PRO A 299 -36.48 -0.72 9.64
C PRO A 299 -35.26 -1.53 9.13
N GLY A 300 -34.42 -0.89 8.30
CA GLY A 300 -33.20 -1.47 7.73
C GLY A 300 -33.22 -1.72 6.21
N TYR A 301 -34.36 -1.56 5.52
CA TYR A 301 -34.43 -1.75 4.07
C TYR A 301 -33.66 -0.66 3.30
N VAL A 302 -33.00 -1.04 2.20
CA VAL A 302 -32.22 -0.13 1.35
C VAL A 302 -33.01 0.16 0.08
N TYR A 303 -33.13 1.43 -0.29
CA TYR A 303 -33.88 1.90 -1.46
C TYR A 303 -33.06 2.91 -2.25
N ILE A 304 -33.45 3.18 -3.51
CA ILE A 304 -32.77 4.18 -4.33
C ILE A 304 -33.20 5.56 -3.86
N ASN A 305 -32.27 6.40 -3.44
CA ASN A 305 -32.53 7.79 -3.06
C ASN A 305 -31.57 8.80 -3.71
N ASP A 306 -30.63 8.33 -4.51
CA ASP A 306 -29.65 9.17 -5.21
C ASP A 306 -30.12 9.41 -6.65
N ILE A 307 -30.37 10.68 -6.98
CA ILE A 307 -30.78 11.14 -8.31
C ILE A 307 -29.75 10.78 -9.39
N SER A 308 -28.48 10.61 -9.02
CA SER A 308 -27.38 10.29 -9.94
C SER A 308 -27.64 9.00 -10.73
N VAL A 309 -28.36 8.05 -10.13
CA VAL A 309 -28.75 6.78 -10.79
C VAL A 309 -29.69 7.05 -11.97
N PHE A 310 -30.71 7.90 -11.76
CA PHE A 310 -31.69 8.25 -12.79
C PHE A 310 -31.10 9.20 -13.83
N ASN A 311 -30.20 10.09 -13.41
CA ASN A 311 -29.50 11.02 -14.28
C ASN A 311 -28.79 10.32 -15.44
N ARG A 312 -28.22 9.12 -15.24
CA ARG A 312 -27.62 8.35 -16.34
C ARG A 312 -28.62 7.92 -17.40
N GLN A 313 -29.82 7.52 -16.97
CA GLN A 313 -30.90 7.20 -17.89
C GLN A 313 -31.41 8.45 -18.61
N ILE A 314 -31.59 9.55 -17.87
CA ILE A 314 -32.05 10.84 -18.42
C ILE A 314 -31.05 11.38 -19.44
N GLU A 315 -29.75 11.30 -19.18
CA GLU A 315 -28.69 11.69 -20.12
C GLU A 315 -28.84 10.97 -21.47
N LYS A 316 -29.11 9.67 -21.45
CA LYS A 316 -29.27 8.88 -22.68
C LYS A 316 -30.56 9.23 -23.41
N LEU A 317 -31.67 9.42 -22.69
CA LEU A 317 -32.94 9.87 -23.28
C LEU A 317 -32.84 11.27 -23.87
N ALA A 318 -32.07 12.16 -23.25
CA ALA A 318 -31.81 13.51 -23.75
C ALA A 318 -31.05 13.46 -25.08
N ALA A 319 -30.09 12.55 -25.22
CA ALA A 319 -29.39 12.33 -26.49
C ALA A 319 -30.31 11.81 -27.61
N TYR A 320 -31.44 11.18 -27.28
CA TYR A 320 -32.49 10.76 -28.23
C TYR A 320 -33.62 11.79 -28.39
N SER A 321 -33.54 12.96 -27.74
CA SER A 321 -34.57 14.00 -27.76
C SER A 321 -35.95 13.55 -27.24
N ASP A 322 -36.01 12.54 -26.36
CA ASP A 322 -37.28 11.98 -25.82
C ASP A 322 -37.74 12.70 -24.54
N LEU A 323 -38.22 13.94 -24.70
CA LEU A 323 -38.67 14.77 -23.59
C LEU A 323 -39.86 14.16 -22.82
N LYS A 324 -40.77 13.44 -23.50
CA LYS A 324 -41.96 12.85 -22.89
C LYS A 324 -41.60 11.84 -21.80
N LYS A 325 -40.66 10.94 -22.10
CA LYS A 325 -40.19 9.95 -21.10
C LYS A 325 -39.44 10.62 -19.96
N ILE A 326 -38.63 11.64 -20.25
CA ILE A 326 -37.93 12.42 -19.21
C ILE A 326 -38.95 13.03 -18.24
N LEU A 327 -39.96 13.75 -18.74
CA LEU A 327 -40.99 14.37 -17.89
C LEU A 327 -41.75 13.33 -17.04
N HIS A 328 -42.05 12.16 -17.60
CA HIS A 328 -42.67 11.06 -16.83
C HIS A 328 -41.78 10.54 -15.69
N ILE A 329 -40.47 10.40 -15.94
CA ILE A 329 -39.49 10.03 -14.91
C ILE A 329 -39.47 11.09 -13.81
N LEU A 330 -39.39 12.38 -14.17
CA LEU A 330 -39.35 13.49 -13.20
C LEU A 330 -40.60 13.55 -12.32
N GLN A 331 -41.78 13.41 -12.91
CA GLN A 331 -43.05 13.33 -12.16
C GLN A 331 -43.04 12.18 -11.15
N THR A 332 -42.45 11.05 -11.53
CA THR A 332 -42.37 9.89 -10.65
C THR A 332 -41.37 10.10 -9.51
N LEU A 333 -40.21 10.71 -9.81
CA LEU A 333 -39.21 11.06 -8.81
C LEU A 333 -39.73 12.06 -7.77
N ARG A 334 -40.53 13.05 -8.20
CA ARG A 334 -41.21 13.97 -7.28
C ARG A 334 -42.18 13.23 -6.35
N LYS A 335 -42.95 12.25 -6.85
CA LYS A 335 -43.83 11.40 -6.01
C LYS A 335 -43.05 10.60 -4.96
N ASP A 336 -41.81 10.23 -5.26
CA ASP A 336 -40.95 9.46 -4.35
C ASP A 336 -40.12 10.31 -3.38
N ASN A 337 -40.30 11.65 -3.40
CA ASN A 337 -39.53 12.64 -2.65
C ASN A 337 -38.02 12.62 -2.96
N ILE A 338 -37.64 12.38 -4.22
CA ILE A 338 -36.25 12.48 -4.69
C ILE A 338 -36.05 13.86 -5.32
N ASN A 339 -35.18 14.67 -4.71
CA ASN A 339 -34.90 16.02 -5.18
C ASN A 339 -34.07 16.01 -6.47
N LEU A 340 -34.46 16.85 -7.43
CA LEU A 340 -33.71 17.07 -8.65
C LEU A 340 -32.46 17.91 -8.35
N ASN A 341 -31.42 17.76 -9.17
CA ASN A 341 -30.17 18.52 -9.04
C ASN A 341 -29.84 19.28 -10.34
N ALA A 342 -28.87 20.19 -10.28
CA ALA A 342 -28.48 21.00 -11.44
C ALA A 342 -28.09 20.14 -12.67
N GLN A 343 -27.47 18.98 -12.46
CA GLN A 343 -27.11 18.04 -13.53
C GLN A 343 -28.34 17.46 -14.24
N THR A 344 -29.46 17.28 -13.52
CA THR A 344 -30.73 16.84 -14.12
C THR A 344 -31.21 17.86 -15.16
N TYR A 345 -31.15 19.14 -14.79
CA TYR A 345 -31.56 20.24 -15.66
C TYR A 345 -30.64 20.45 -16.86
N VAL A 346 -29.34 20.12 -16.76
CA VAL A 346 -28.43 20.05 -17.92
C VAL A 346 -29.00 19.13 -18.99
N TYR A 347 -29.43 17.92 -18.61
CA TYR A 347 -29.95 16.96 -19.57
C TYR A 347 -31.32 17.35 -20.14
N ILE A 348 -32.18 18.01 -19.35
CA ILE A 348 -33.46 18.54 -19.85
C ILE A 348 -33.22 19.63 -20.90
N LEU A 349 -32.32 20.59 -20.61
CA LEU A 349 -31.97 21.66 -21.53
C LEU A 349 -31.26 21.13 -22.78
N ASP A 350 -30.37 20.15 -22.64
CA ASP A 350 -29.74 19.44 -23.77
C ASP A 350 -30.79 18.75 -24.64
N CYS A 351 -31.75 18.05 -24.05
CA CYS A 351 -32.86 17.41 -24.75
C CYS A 351 -33.67 18.43 -25.56
N ILE A 352 -34.09 19.54 -24.95
CA ILE A 352 -34.88 20.59 -25.62
C ILE A 352 -34.07 21.23 -26.75
N GLY A 353 -32.78 21.47 -26.52
CA GLY A 353 -31.87 22.01 -27.54
C GLY A 353 -31.73 21.12 -28.77
N ARG A 354 -31.83 19.79 -28.59
CA ARG A 354 -31.75 18.78 -29.68
C ARG A 354 -33.09 18.49 -30.36
N MET A 355 -34.22 18.97 -29.84
CA MET A 355 -35.52 18.78 -30.50
C MET A 355 -35.58 19.54 -31.83
N THR A 356 -36.28 18.99 -32.82
CA THR A 356 -36.51 19.62 -34.13
C THR A 356 -37.66 20.63 -34.14
N SER A 357 -38.31 20.87 -33.00
CA SER A 357 -39.44 21.78 -32.86
C SER A 357 -39.09 23.26 -33.07
N ASP A 358 -40.09 24.05 -33.48
CA ASP A 358 -39.98 25.49 -33.72
C ASP A 358 -39.54 26.28 -32.48
N HIS A 359 -38.87 27.41 -32.73
CA HIS A 359 -38.32 28.30 -31.70
C HIS A 359 -39.37 28.80 -30.69
N ALA A 360 -40.60 29.06 -31.13
CA ALA A 360 -41.68 29.52 -30.24
C ALA A 360 -42.07 28.44 -29.21
N ASN A 361 -42.27 27.21 -29.67
CA ASN A 361 -42.62 26.08 -28.81
C ASN A 361 -41.50 25.76 -27.81
N LYS A 362 -40.24 25.81 -28.25
CA LYS A 362 -39.08 25.69 -27.34
C LYS A 362 -39.10 26.76 -26.25
N LYS A 363 -39.39 28.01 -26.61
CA LYS A 363 -39.43 29.13 -25.65
C LYS A 363 -40.50 28.94 -24.57
N ASP A 364 -41.68 28.42 -24.94
CA ASP A 364 -42.76 28.19 -23.98
C ASP A 364 -42.46 27.02 -23.03
N ILE A 365 -41.89 25.93 -23.54
CA ILE A 365 -41.41 24.81 -22.69
C ILE A 365 -40.31 25.30 -21.75
N LEU A 366 -39.35 26.09 -22.25
CA LEU A 366 -38.25 26.61 -21.45
C LEU A 366 -38.71 27.54 -20.32
N LYS A 367 -39.76 28.36 -20.53
CA LYS A 367 -40.36 29.17 -19.46
C LYS A 367 -40.89 28.30 -18.32
N GLN A 368 -41.59 27.21 -18.65
CA GLN A 368 -42.10 26.27 -17.63
C GLN A 368 -40.96 25.61 -16.86
N ILE A 369 -39.94 25.10 -17.55
CA ILE A 369 -38.76 24.49 -16.92
C ILE A 369 -38.00 25.51 -16.06
N HIS A 370 -37.91 26.78 -16.48
CA HIS A 370 -37.24 27.81 -15.69
C HIS A 370 -37.95 28.09 -14.36
N VAL A 371 -39.29 28.09 -14.35
CA VAL A 371 -40.07 28.19 -13.10
C VAL A 371 -39.83 26.96 -12.21
N GLU A 372 -39.78 25.76 -12.78
CA GLU A 372 -39.46 24.55 -12.00
C GLU A 372 -38.06 24.60 -11.38
N MET A 373 -37.06 25.07 -12.13
CA MET A 373 -35.71 25.27 -11.62
C MET A 373 -35.68 26.23 -10.42
N GLN A 374 -36.44 27.33 -10.49
CA GLN A 374 -36.57 28.29 -9.38
C GLN A 374 -37.23 27.64 -8.15
N ASN A 375 -38.27 26.83 -8.35
CA ASN A 375 -38.92 26.07 -7.27
C ASN A 375 -37.96 25.10 -6.59
N ASP A 376 -37.08 24.44 -7.36
CA ASP A 376 -36.04 23.55 -6.85
C ASP A 376 -34.78 24.29 -6.33
N ARG A 377 -34.80 25.64 -6.31
CA ARG A 377 -33.69 26.52 -5.88
C ARG A 377 -32.39 26.33 -6.68
N ILE A 378 -32.52 26.08 -7.99
CA ILE A 378 -31.41 25.91 -8.92
C ILE A 378 -31.41 27.08 -9.89
N SER A 379 -30.32 27.85 -9.91
CA SER A 379 -30.17 28.96 -10.87
C SER A 379 -29.59 28.48 -12.21
N LEU A 380 -29.76 29.27 -13.27
CA LEU A 380 -29.06 29.06 -14.54
C LEU A 380 -27.53 29.06 -14.34
N ASN A 381 -27.02 29.86 -13.40
CA ASN A 381 -25.60 29.88 -13.09
C ASN A 381 -25.12 28.56 -12.46
N ASP A 382 -25.94 27.94 -11.59
CA ASP A 382 -25.62 26.63 -11.01
C ASP A 382 -25.54 25.54 -12.07
N VAL A 383 -26.46 25.56 -13.05
CA VAL A 383 -26.46 24.63 -14.19
C VAL A 383 -25.18 24.76 -15.01
N MET A 384 -24.63 25.96 -15.16
CA MET A 384 -23.41 26.18 -15.96
C MET A 384 -22.10 25.98 -15.21
N THR A 385 -22.08 26.21 -13.89
CA THR A 385 -20.83 26.29 -13.10
C THR A 385 -20.63 25.12 -12.14
N LYS A 386 -21.70 24.45 -11.69
CA LYS A 386 -21.65 23.36 -10.70
C LYS A 386 -21.90 21.97 -11.29
N THR A 387 -21.97 21.85 -12.61
CA THR A 387 -22.28 20.61 -13.32
C THR A 387 -21.14 20.15 -14.21
N THR A 388 -21.27 18.94 -14.75
CA THR A 388 -20.34 18.36 -15.70
C THR A 388 -20.99 18.25 -17.07
N PHE A 389 -20.23 18.60 -18.10
CA PHE A 389 -20.63 18.47 -19.50
C PHE A 389 -19.75 17.44 -20.19
N VAL A 390 -20.38 16.55 -20.95
CA VAL A 390 -19.68 15.60 -21.82
C VAL A 390 -20.12 15.81 -23.27
N ARG A 391 -19.27 15.40 -24.22
CA ARG A 391 -19.54 15.51 -25.66
C ARG A 391 -19.86 16.97 -26.04
N ASP A 392 -20.97 17.18 -26.74
CA ASP A 392 -21.49 18.45 -27.25
C ASP A 392 -22.60 19.06 -26.38
N GLN A 393 -22.92 18.47 -25.21
CA GLN A 393 -24.04 18.89 -24.35
C GLN A 393 -24.04 20.38 -24.05
N ARG A 394 -22.86 20.93 -23.74
CA ARG A 394 -22.70 22.33 -23.38
C ARG A 394 -23.18 23.29 -24.46
N LEU A 395 -22.94 22.96 -25.73
CA LEU A 395 -23.33 23.81 -26.86
C LEU A 395 -24.85 24.00 -26.94
N PHE A 396 -25.61 22.95 -26.64
CA PHE A 396 -27.07 23.03 -26.61
C PHE A 396 -27.57 23.77 -25.36
N VAL A 397 -26.99 23.48 -24.20
CA VAL A 397 -27.38 24.12 -22.93
C VAL A 397 -27.08 25.63 -22.96
N ASP A 398 -25.93 26.06 -23.49
CA ASP A 398 -25.60 27.48 -23.67
C ASP A 398 -26.62 28.20 -24.56
N LYS A 399 -27.04 27.56 -25.67
CA LYS A 399 -28.08 28.10 -26.55
C LYS A 399 -29.42 28.23 -25.82
N MET A 400 -29.81 27.22 -25.05
CA MET A 400 -31.09 27.25 -24.32
C MET A 400 -31.07 28.26 -23.17
N ALA A 401 -29.94 28.42 -22.47
CA ALA A 401 -29.79 29.44 -21.43
C ALA A 401 -29.97 30.85 -22.01
N LYS A 402 -29.40 31.13 -23.19
CA LYS A 402 -29.59 32.40 -23.91
C LYS A 402 -31.01 32.62 -24.42
N LEU A 403 -31.75 31.54 -24.73
CA LEU A 403 -33.17 31.65 -25.10
C LEU A 403 -34.07 31.97 -23.91
N ILE A 404 -33.71 31.51 -22.70
CA ILE A 404 -34.41 31.86 -21.46
C ILE A 404 -34.11 33.32 -21.08
N ASN A 405 -32.84 33.72 -21.13
CA ASN A 405 -32.39 35.07 -20.84
C ASN A 405 -31.27 35.47 -21.82
N SER A 406 -31.55 36.41 -22.71
CA SER A 406 -30.63 36.85 -23.76
C SER A 406 -29.35 37.49 -23.23
N GLU A 407 -29.38 38.09 -22.04
CA GLU A 407 -28.24 38.76 -21.39
C GLU A 407 -27.49 37.83 -20.42
N PHE A 408 -27.86 36.55 -20.34
CA PHE A 408 -27.25 35.64 -19.40
C PHE A 408 -25.82 35.27 -19.80
N GLU A 409 -24.88 35.56 -18.89
CA GLU A 409 -23.50 35.05 -18.94
C GLU A 409 -23.15 34.31 -17.64
N PRO A 410 -22.53 33.11 -17.73
CA PRO A 410 -22.12 32.37 -16.55
C PRO A 410 -21.06 33.12 -15.73
N ARG A 411 -21.30 33.28 -14.43
CA ARG A 411 -20.38 33.89 -13.46
C ARG A 411 -19.65 32.80 -12.68
N TYR A 412 -18.35 32.67 -12.94
CA TYR A 412 -17.48 31.72 -12.26
C TYR A 412 -16.89 32.33 -10.99
N GLY A 413 -16.95 31.57 -9.89
CA GLY A 413 -16.32 31.97 -8.63
C GLY A 413 -14.79 31.97 -8.72
N MET A 414 -14.15 32.75 -7.85
CA MET A 414 -12.70 32.73 -7.71
C MET A 414 -12.24 31.42 -7.07
N ILE A 415 -11.08 30.92 -7.55
CA ILE A 415 -10.46 29.72 -7.01
C ILE A 415 -9.85 30.06 -5.66
N ASP A 416 -10.19 29.30 -4.64
CA ASP A 416 -9.58 29.46 -3.32
C ASP A 416 -8.15 28.90 -3.31
N THR A 417 -7.18 29.81 -3.22
CA THR A 417 -5.75 29.53 -3.28
C THR A 417 -5.09 29.44 -1.90
N THR A 418 -5.84 29.73 -0.84
CA THR A 418 -5.27 29.93 0.51
C THR A 418 -4.88 28.61 1.19
N TYR A 419 -3.77 28.63 1.92
CA TYR A 419 -3.39 27.54 2.81
C TYR A 419 -4.10 27.64 4.16
N ASN A 420 -4.42 26.50 4.76
CA ASN A 420 -4.79 26.41 6.17
C ASN A 420 -3.62 25.79 6.95
N CYS A 421 -2.51 26.53 7.09
CA CYS A 421 -1.30 26.04 7.77
C CYS A 421 -0.41 27.19 8.26
N ARG A 422 -0.30 27.35 9.59
CA ARG A 422 0.56 28.36 10.23
C ARG A 422 2.03 28.30 9.82
N LEU A 423 2.54 27.09 9.53
CA LEU A 423 3.93 26.90 9.09
C LEU A 423 4.23 27.52 7.71
N LEU A 424 3.20 27.86 6.95
CA LEU A 424 3.32 28.38 5.59
C LEU A 424 2.88 29.85 5.46
N GLU A 425 2.53 30.52 6.57
CA GLU A 425 2.09 31.93 6.55
C GLU A 425 3.16 32.85 5.93
N ASN A 426 4.44 32.58 6.20
CA ASN A 426 5.57 33.40 5.73
C ASN A 426 6.19 32.90 4.40
N MET A 427 5.61 31.88 3.75
CA MET A 427 6.14 31.36 2.47
C MET A 427 5.83 32.27 1.27
N THR A 428 4.91 33.22 1.42
CA THR A 428 4.49 34.14 0.35
C THR A 428 5.48 35.27 0.08
N ASP A 429 6.45 35.52 0.99
CA ASP A 429 7.39 36.65 0.90
C ASP A 429 8.62 36.38 0.01
N VAL A 430 8.65 35.24 -0.70
CA VAL A 430 9.75 34.94 -1.63
C VAL A 430 9.58 35.78 -2.90
N ASN A 431 10.43 36.81 -3.05
CA ASN A 431 10.34 37.78 -4.14
C ASN A 431 10.63 37.20 -5.54
N ASN A 432 11.30 36.05 -5.64
CA ASN A 432 11.79 35.52 -6.91
C ASN A 432 10.83 34.52 -7.56
N THR A 433 10.59 34.67 -8.86
CA THR A 433 9.89 33.67 -9.69
C THR A 433 10.68 32.35 -9.68
N PRO A 434 10.06 31.23 -9.29
CA PRO A 434 10.78 29.95 -9.26
C PRO A 434 11.22 29.54 -10.66
N SER A 435 12.44 29.03 -10.77
CA SER A 435 12.94 28.48 -12.05
C SER A 435 12.07 27.35 -12.59
N SER A 436 12.06 27.20 -13.91
CA SER A 436 11.43 26.07 -14.57
C SER A 436 12.17 24.77 -14.24
N SER A 437 11.43 23.70 -13.92
CA SER A 437 12.01 22.37 -13.75
C SER A 437 12.32 21.67 -15.08
N VAL A 438 11.74 22.13 -16.19
CA VAL A 438 11.94 21.59 -17.55
C VAL A 438 12.85 22.52 -18.36
N GLY A 439 12.64 23.84 -18.26
CA GLY A 439 13.46 24.89 -18.86
C GLY A 439 13.75 24.64 -20.34
N GLU A 440 15.02 24.68 -20.70
CA GLU A 440 15.53 24.45 -22.06
C GLU A 440 15.69 22.97 -22.43
N LEU A 441 15.35 22.02 -21.55
CA LEU A 441 15.54 20.59 -21.82
C LEU A 441 14.73 20.08 -23.01
N LEU A 442 13.53 20.64 -23.22
CA LEU A 442 12.58 20.18 -24.22
C LEU A 442 11.92 21.36 -24.93
N THR A 443 11.74 21.21 -26.23
CA THR A 443 10.93 22.15 -27.01
C THR A 443 9.44 21.88 -26.82
N THR A 444 8.60 22.87 -27.15
CA THR A 444 7.14 22.75 -27.11
C THR A 444 6.61 21.64 -28.01
N LYS A 445 7.20 21.44 -29.20
CA LYS A 445 6.84 20.35 -30.12
C LYS A 445 7.21 18.97 -29.56
N GLU A 446 8.37 18.88 -28.92
CA GLU A 446 8.84 17.61 -28.36
C GLU A 446 8.00 17.18 -27.15
N ILE A 447 7.63 18.11 -26.27
CA ILE A 447 6.74 17.78 -25.15
C ILE A 447 5.34 17.37 -25.62
N GLU A 448 4.83 17.97 -26.70
CA GLU A 448 3.55 17.59 -27.31
C GLU A 448 3.59 16.14 -27.82
N ARG A 449 4.63 15.78 -28.57
CA ARG A 449 4.85 14.41 -29.07
C ARG A 449 4.90 13.40 -27.92
N ARG A 450 5.61 13.74 -26.85
CA ARG A 450 5.76 12.89 -25.66
C ARG A 450 4.47 12.75 -24.87
N LEU A 451 3.71 13.83 -24.75
CA LEU A 451 2.39 13.84 -24.11
C LEU A 451 1.40 12.92 -24.85
N LYS A 452 1.34 13.00 -26.18
CA LYS A 452 0.51 12.09 -27.00
C LYS A 452 0.89 10.63 -26.76
N LYS A 453 2.19 10.33 -26.83
CA LYS A 453 2.72 8.98 -26.58
C LYS A 453 2.39 8.48 -25.16
N GLN A 454 2.49 9.33 -24.14
CA GLN A 454 2.13 8.96 -22.76
C GLN A 454 0.64 8.64 -22.64
N ILE A 455 -0.24 9.45 -23.23
CA ILE A 455 -1.69 9.20 -23.22
C ILE A 455 -2.03 7.90 -23.95
N GLU A 456 -1.43 7.64 -25.11
CA GLU A 456 -1.61 6.39 -25.85
C GLU A 456 -1.19 5.16 -25.02
N MET A 457 -0.03 5.24 -24.35
CA MET A 457 0.45 4.18 -23.45
C MET A 457 -0.47 3.97 -22.24
N GLU A 458 -1.05 5.04 -21.69
CA GLU A 458 -2.00 4.95 -20.57
C GLU A 458 -3.36 4.37 -21.00
N ILE A 459 -3.82 4.68 -22.21
CA ILE A 459 -5.04 4.10 -22.77
C ILE A 459 -4.87 2.61 -23.09
N ASP A 460 -3.72 2.18 -23.62
CA ASP A 460 -3.42 0.75 -23.84
C ASP A 460 -3.23 -0.03 -22.51
N GLY A 461 -2.73 0.66 -21.49
CA GLY A 461 -2.50 0.13 -20.15
C GLY A 461 -1.24 -0.72 -20.00
N GLN A 462 -0.46 -0.90 -21.08
CA GLN A 462 0.79 -1.66 -21.05
C GLN A 462 1.92 -0.98 -21.83
N VAL A 463 3.15 -1.31 -21.45
CA VAL A 463 4.38 -0.81 -22.05
C VAL A 463 5.31 -1.98 -22.33
N THR A 464 5.76 -2.08 -23.58
CA THR A 464 6.68 -3.13 -24.03
C THR A 464 8.12 -2.62 -24.04
N VAL A 465 9.01 -3.36 -23.39
CA VAL A 465 10.40 -2.99 -23.11
C VAL A 465 11.32 -4.11 -23.59
N ARG A 466 12.44 -3.78 -24.21
CA ARG A 466 13.41 -4.78 -24.69
C ARG A 466 14.07 -5.50 -23.51
N ASN A 467 14.10 -6.82 -23.57
CA ASN A 467 14.76 -7.67 -22.58
C ASN A 467 16.28 -7.60 -22.74
N ILE A 468 17.00 -7.28 -21.65
CA ILE A 468 18.47 -7.16 -21.63
C ILE A 468 19.19 -8.47 -21.23
N ALA A 469 18.47 -9.53 -20.88
CA ALA A 469 19.08 -10.82 -20.52
C ALA A 469 19.97 -11.36 -21.66
N LYS A 470 21.02 -12.10 -21.29
CA LYS A 470 21.97 -12.71 -22.22
C LYS A 470 21.21 -13.60 -23.22
N LYS A 471 21.35 -13.32 -24.51
CA LYS A 471 20.75 -14.09 -25.60
C LYS A 471 21.72 -15.16 -26.07
N ASN A 472 21.32 -16.43 -26.00
CA ASN A 472 22.02 -17.50 -26.69
C ASN A 472 21.35 -17.70 -28.06
N SER A 473 21.82 -16.99 -29.09
CA SER A 473 21.27 -17.10 -30.44
C SER A 473 21.59 -18.47 -31.05
N THR A 474 20.76 -19.46 -30.74
CA THR A 474 20.82 -20.81 -31.32
C THR A 474 19.57 -21.06 -32.16
N GLN A 475 19.69 -21.89 -33.20
CA GLN A 475 18.58 -22.31 -34.06
C GLN A 475 17.40 -22.89 -33.25
N ASN A 476 17.67 -23.45 -32.06
CA ASN A 476 16.67 -23.97 -31.14
C ASN A 476 15.75 -22.90 -30.53
N VAL A 477 16.24 -21.69 -30.24
CA VAL A 477 15.41 -20.63 -29.62
C VAL A 477 14.35 -20.14 -30.60
N ASN A 478 14.73 -19.91 -31.87
CA ASN A 478 13.78 -19.49 -32.91
C ASN A 478 12.70 -20.56 -33.17
N HIS A 479 13.05 -21.83 -33.10
CA HIS A 479 12.09 -22.94 -33.16
C HIS A 479 11.07 -22.88 -32.01
N TRP A 480 11.52 -22.65 -30.77
CA TRP A 480 10.61 -22.53 -29.62
C TRP A 480 9.72 -21.28 -29.69
N ARG A 481 10.24 -20.16 -30.19
CA ARG A 481 9.45 -18.94 -30.44
C ARG A 481 8.34 -19.17 -31.46
N HIS A 482 8.66 -19.82 -32.58
CA HIS A 482 7.67 -20.13 -33.61
C HIS A 482 6.61 -21.10 -33.07
N LYS A 483 7.01 -22.14 -32.33
CA LYS A 483 6.07 -23.03 -31.64
C LYS A 483 5.16 -22.26 -30.67
N LEU A 484 5.73 -21.44 -29.78
CA LEU A 484 4.95 -20.65 -28.83
C LEU A 484 3.97 -19.69 -29.53
N SER A 485 4.41 -19.00 -30.58
CA SER A 485 3.54 -18.12 -31.37
C SER A 485 2.36 -18.86 -31.99
N ASN A 486 2.59 -20.06 -32.53
CA ASN A 486 1.51 -20.89 -33.08
C ASN A 486 0.54 -21.39 -32.00
N LEU A 487 1.05 -21.72 -30.81
CA LEU A 487 0.24 -22.09 -29.66
C LEU A 487 -0.64 -20.91 -29.20
N GLU A 488 -0.05 -19.72 -29.04
CA GLU A 488 -0.78 -18.50 -28.66
C GLU A 488 -1.87 -18.16 -29.67
N LYS A 489 -1.59 -18.20 -30.98
CA LYS A 489 -2.59 -17.99 -32.03
C LYS A 489 -3.73 -19.01 -31.98
N THR A 490 -3.41 -20.25 -31.60
CA THR A 490 -4.43 -21.30 -31.42
C THR A 490 -5.31 -20.98 -30.21
N TRP A 491 -4.69 -20.64 -29.07
CA TRP A 491 -5.39 -20.24 -27.85
C TRP A 491 -6.24 -18.98 -28.04
N GLU A 492 -5.80 -18.02 -28.82
CA GLU A 492 -6.56 -16.81 -29.16
C GLU A 492 -7.89 -17.17 -29.86
N ARG A 493 -7.84 -18.05 -30.87
CA ARG A 493 -9.05 -18.53 -31.57
C ARG A 493 -9.95 -19.36 -30.65
N THR A 494 -9.36 -20.23 -29.83
CA THR A 494 -10.12 -21.05 -28.86
C THR A 494 -10.80 -20.15 -27.81
N ALA A 495 -10.08 -19.17 -27.26
CA ALA A 495 -10.61 -18.22 -26.29
C ALA A 495 -11.73 -17.37 -26.90
N MET A 496 -11.58 -16.91 -28.14
CA MET A 496 -12.64 -16.19 -28.87
C MET A 496 -13.92 -17.02 -29.01
N SER A 497 -13.78 -18.28 -29.45
CA SER A 497 -14.93 -19.19 -29.58
C SER A 497 -15.58 -19.49 -28.23
N ALA A 498 -14.78 -19.74 -27.20
CA ALA A 498 -15.25 -20.03 -25.85
C ALA A 498 -15.94 -18.81 -25.22
N PHE A 499 -15.39 -17.60 -25.40
CA PHE A 499 -15.98 -16.36 -24.93
C PHE A 499 -17.36 -16.15 -25.55
N LYS A 500 -17.49 -16.24 -26.88
CA LYS A 500 -18.78 -16.11 -27.59
C LYS A 500 -19.81 -17.14 -27.11
N ARG A 501 -19.40 -18.42 -26.98
CA ARG A 501 -20.26 -19.51 -26.47
C ARG A 501 -20.71 -19.27 -25.03
N ASN A 502 -19.79 -18.86 -24.16
CA ASN A 502 -20.09 -18.66 -22.74
C ASN A 502 -20.95 -17.40 -22.55
N LEU A 503 -20.73 -16.35 -23.35
CA LEU A 503 -21.52 -15.12 -23.34
C LEU A 503 -22.95 -15.37 -23.82
N SER A 504 -23.15 -16.14 -24.88
CA SER A 504 -24.50 -16.50 -25.35
C SER A 504 -25.25 -17.34 -24.31
N THR A 505 -24.55 -18.27 -23.66
CA THR A 505 -25.10 -19.08 -22.57
C THR A 505 -25.50 -18.21 -21.38
N LEU A 506 -24.67 -17.23 -21.02
CA LEU A 506 -24.96 -16.28 -19.94
C LEU A 506 -26.18 -15.42 -20.29
N ARG A 507 -26.24 -14.86 -21.50
CA ARG A 507 -27.38 -14.07 -21.98
C ARG A 507 -28.68 -14.84 -21.86
N ASN A 508 -28.71 -16.08 -22.35
CA ASN A 508 -29.91 -16.91 -22.30
C ASN A 508 -30.34 -17.15 -20.85
N ARG A 509 -29.41 -17.52 -19.96
CA ARG A 509 -29.69 -17.75 -18.54
C ARG A 509 -30.27 -16.52 -17.85
N GLU A 510 -29.67 -15.36 -18.08
CA GLU A 510 -30.10 -14.12 -17.42
C GLU A 510 -31.41 -13.57 -18.01
N THR A 511 -31.72 -13.87 -19.27
CA THR A 511 -33.03 -13.53 -19.88
C THR A 511 -34.19 -14.27 -19.19
N PHE A 512 -33.98 -15.52 -18.75
CA PHE A 512 -34.97 -16.32 -18.02
C PHE A 512 -35.00 -16.05 -16.51
N GLN A 513 -34.02 -15.30 -15.98
CA GLN A 513 -33.97 -14.94 -14.57
C GLN A 513 -34.87 -13.71 -14.31
N LYS A 514 -35.33 -13.52 -13.06
CA LYS A 514 -36.14 -12.35 -12.68
C LYS A 514 -35.39 -11.06 -13.10
N ARG A 515 -36.03 -10.24 -13.93
CA ARG A 515 -35.50 -8.99 -14.51
C ARG A 515 -35.06 -7.93 -13.48
N ALA A 516 -35.36 -8.14 -12.19
CA ALA A 516 -35.06 -7.25 -11.08
C ALA A 516 -33.77 -7.61 -10.31
N SER A 517 -32.72 -8.11 -10.97
CA SER A 517 -31.43 -8.42 -10.33
C SER A 517 -30.25 -7.91 -11.15
N ILE A 518 -29.13 -7.60 -10.49
CA ILE A 518 -27.89 -7.17 -11.14
C ILE A 518 -27.32 -8.36 -11.93
N MET A 519 -27.28 -8.22 -13.25
CA MET A 519 -26.83 -9.24 -14.18
C MET A 519 -25.35 -9.04 -14.54
N LEU A 520 -24.66 -10.11 -14.94
CA LEU A 520 -23.27 -10.05 -15.37
C LEU A 520 -23.13 -9.76 -16.87
N TYR A 521 -24.10 -10.18 -17.70
CA TYR A 521 -24.06 -10.02 -19.15
C TYR A 521 -23.76 -8.58 -19.62
N PRO A 522 -24.40 -7.52 -19.10
CA PRO A 522 -24.14 -6.15 -19.56
C PRO A 522 -22.67 -5.74 -19.43
N TYR A 523 -21.99 -6.18 -18.37
CA TYR A 523 -20.56 -5.90 -18.15
C TYR A 523 -19.63 -6.64 -19.12
N LEU A 524 -20.09 -7.75 -19.70
CA LEU A 524 -19.34 -8.56 -20.66
C LEU A 524 -19.70 -8.25 -22.12
N SER A 525 -20.76 -7.47 -22.37
CA SER A 525 -21.18 -7.02 -23.70
C SER A 525 -20.73 -5.61 -24.06
N ILE A 526 -20.23 -4.84 -23.09
CA ILE A 526 -19.91 -3.41 -23.25
C ILE A 526 -18.66 -3.14 -24.10
N LEU A 527 -17.70 -4.09 -24.14
CA LEU A 527 -16.47 -3.99 -24.93
C LEU A 527 -16.51 -4.96 -26.11
N LYS A 528 -15.62 -4.77 -27.09
CA LYS A 528 -15.53 -5.70 -28.23
C LYS A 528 -14.95 -7.04 -27.74
N PRO A 529 -15.37 -8.19 -28.30
CA PRO A 529 -14.82 -9.49 -27.94
C PRO A 529 -13.28 -9.54 -28.01
N ASP A 530 -12.68 -8.90 -29.01
CA ASP A 530 -11.21 -8.83 -29.18
C ASP A 530 -10.51 -8.20 -27.98
N ASP A 531 -11.15 -7.22 -27.34
CA ASP A 531 -10.60 -6.54 -26.17
C ASP A 531 -10.48 -7.52 -24.97
N TYR A 532 -11.50 -8.35 -24.75
CA TYR A 532 -11.47 -9.39 -23.71
C TYR A 532 -10.44 -10.48 -24.01
N ILE A 533 -10.29 -10.87 -25.28
CA ILE A 533 -9.29 -11.86 -25.68
C ILE A 533 -7.87 -11.31 -25.48
N CYS A 534 -7.65 -10.03 -25.78
CA CYS A 534 -6.39 -9.35 -25.48
C CYS A 534 -6.05 -9.45 -23.97
N ILE A 535 -7.02 -9.15 -23.08
CA ILE A 535 -6.85 -9.30 -21.62
C ILE A 535 -6.56 -10.75 -21.22
N ILE A 536 -7.29 -11.72 -21.76
CA ILE A 536 -7.06 -13.15 -21.50
C ILE A 536 -5.63 -13.53 -21.89
N MET A 537 -5.18 -13.15 -23.09
CA MET A 537 -3.85 -13.51 -23.59
C MET A 537 -2.73 -12.78 -22.84
N ARG A 538 -2.96 -11.55 -22.39
CA ARG A 538 -2.04 -10.83 -21.48
C ARG A 538 -1.83 -11.62 -20.19
N GLU A 539 -2.90 -12.11 -19.57
CA GLU A 539 -2.77 -12.87 -18.32
C GLU A 539 -2.23 -14.29 -18.53
N VAL A 540 -2.53 -14.93 -19.67
CA VAL A 540 -1.91 -16.20 -20.09
C VAL A 540 -0.38 -16.06 -20.19
N ARG A 541 0.12 -14.99 -20.82
CA ARG A 541 1.56 -14.73 -20.92
C ARG A 541 2.18 -14.50 -19.55
N LYS A 542 1.54 -13.69 -18.71
CA LYS A 542 2.00 -13.42 -17.33
C LYS A 542 2.08 -14.68 -16.48
N LEU A 543 1.08 -15.57 -16.57
CA LEU A 543 1.10 -16.87 -15.89
C LEU A 543 2.16 -17.80 -16.47
N GLY A 544 2.32 -17.84 -17.80
CA GLY A 544 3.31 -18.67 -18.48
C GLY A 544 4.76 -18.27 -18.19
N MET A 545 5.03 -16.96 -18.09
CA MET A 545 6.33 -16.38 -17.72
C MET A 545 6.59 -16.38 -16.20
N GLY A 546 5.55 -16.68 -15.40
CA GLY A 546 5.64 -16.74 -13.95
C GLY A 546 6.55 -17.86 -13.45
N SER A 547 7.03 -17.72 -12.20
CA SER A 547 7.80 -18.79 -11.54
C SER A 547 6.93 -20.01 -11.31
N GLU A 548 7.44 -21.21 -11.63
CA GLU A 548 6.75 -22.49 -11.37
C GLU A 548 6.38 -22.68 -9.89
N MET A 549 7.09 -22.00 -8.97
CA MET A 549 6.91 -22.16 -7.52
C MET A 549 5.91 -21.16 -6.94
N TYR A 550 5.75 -19.98 -7.54
CA TYR A 550 4.91 -18.88 -7.07
C TYR A 550 3.61 -18.77 -7.87
N SER A 551 2.50 -18.63 -7.17
CA SER A 551 1.19 -18.36 -7.77
C SER A 551 0.38 -17.47 -6.86
N LEU A 552 -0.37 -16.55 -7.47
CA LEU A 552 -1.29 -15.70 -6.73
C LEU A 552 -2.59 -16.46 -6.41
N PRO A 553 -3.27 -16.11 -5.31
CA PRO A 553 -4.59 -16.65 -5.01
C PRO A 553 -5.58 -16.38 -6.14
N PHE A 554 -6.39 -17.37 -6.50
CA PHE A 554 -7.34 -17.32 -7.61
C PHE A 554 -8.30 -16.14 -7.52
N ASN A 555 -8.80 -15.84 -6.32
CA ASN A 555 -9.69 -14.70 -6.10
C ASN A 555 -9.00 -13.34 -6.35
N SER A 556 -7.69 -13.25 -6.06
CA SER A 556 -6.90 -12.05 -6.35
C SER A 556 -6.69 -11.88 -7.85
N LEU A 557 -6.40 -12.98 -8.55
CA LEU A 557 -6.27 -13.00 -10.01
C LEU A 557 -7.59 -12.58 -10.69
N CYS A 558 -8.73 -13.12 -10.25
CA CYS A 558 -10.05 -12.73 -10.75
C CYS A 558 -10.31 -11.22 -10.57
N ARG A 559 -10.06 -10.68 -9.37
CA ARG A 559 -10.25 -9.24 -9.12
C ARG A 559 -9.36 -8.38 -10.02
N HIS A 560 -8.09 -8.76 -10.18
CA HIS A 560 -7.15 -8.03 -11.04
C HIS A 560 -7.59 -8.05 -12.51
N MET A 561 -8.03 -9.19 -13.03
CA MET A 561 -8.51 -9.30 -14.40
C MET A 561 -9.80 -8.49 -14.62
N GLY A 562 -10.71 -8.48 -13.64
CA GLY A 562 -11.89 -7.61 -13.68
C GLY A 562 -11.54 -6.12 -13.66
N ASP A 563 -10.55 -5.72 -12.86
CA ASP A 563 -10.03 -4.33 -12.81
C ASP A 563 -9.43 -3.91 -14.16
N GLN A 564 -8.73 -4.80 -14.87
CA GLN A 564 -8.23 -4.53 -16.22
C GLN A 564 -9.37 -4.26 -17.22
N VAL A 565 -10.46 -5.04 -17.16
CA VAL A 565 -11.65 -4.80 -17.98
C VAL A 565 -12.27 -3.43 -17.67
N TYR A 566 -12.41 -3.09 -16.39
CA TYR A 566 -12.95 -1.80 -15.96
C TYR A 566 -12.08 -0.63 -16.43
N LYS A 567 -10.76 -0.70 -16.27
CA LYS A 567 -9.83 0.35 -16.72
C LYS A 567 -9.94 0.62 -18.22
N MET A 568 -10.05 -0.43 -19.02
CA MET A 568 -10.22 -0.31 -20.46
C MET A 568 -11.59 0.28 -20.83
N TYR A 569 -12.66 -0.11 -20.11
CA TYR A 569 -13.97 0.52 -20.24
C TYR A 569 -13.93 2.01 -19.88
N GLU A 570 -13.30 2.36 -18.76
CA GLU A 570 -13.14 3.75 -18.31
C GLU A 570 -12.40 4.59 -19.34
N ALA A 571 -11.28 4.08 -19.88
CA ALA A 571 -10.48 4.77 -20.88
C ALA A 571 -11.28 5.04 -22.18
N LYS A 572 -12.00 4.04 -22.70
CA LYS A 572 -12.84 4.18 -23.90
C LYS A 572 -14.05 5.09 -23.67
N THR A 573 -14.64 5.06 -22.48
CA THR A 573 -15.76 5.93 -22.12
C THR A 573 -15.30 7.40 -22.04
N LYS A 574 -14.15 7.66 -21.43
CA LYS A 574 -13.55 9.01 -21.39
C LYS A 574 -13.18 9.52 -22.79
N GLN A 575 -12.68 8.64 -23.65
CA GLN A 575 -12.40 8.97 -25.05
C GLN A 575 -13.68 9.34 -25.81
N THR A 576 -14.72 8.51 -25.73
CA THR A 576 -16.01 8.75 -26.41
C THR A 576 -16.69 10.04 -25.93
N ASN A 577 -16.49 10.40 -24.66
CA ASN A 577 -17.03 11.62 -24.07
C ASN A 577 -16.21 12.88 -24.35
N GLY A 578 -15.08 12.79 -25.06
CA GLY A 578 -14.17 13.91 -25.36
C GLY A 578 -13.33 14.39 -24.17
N ILE A 579 -13.28 13.61 -23.08
CA ILE A 579 -12.54 13.98 -21.86
C ILE A 579 -11.03 13.87 -22.11
N ASN A 580 -10.58 12.85 -22.83
CA ASN A 580 -9.14 12.66 -23.12
C ASN A 580 -8.57 13.81 -23.95
N ASP A 581 -9.32 14.29 -24.94
CA ASP A 581 -8.91 15.44 -25.78
C ASP A 581 -8.81 16.72 -24.95
N LYS A 582 -9.76 16.91 -24.02
CA LYS A 582 -9.73 18.04 -23.08
C LYS A 582 -8.57 17.97 -22.11
N ILE A 583 -8.28 16.77 -21.58
CA ILE A 583 -7.11 16.53 -20.74
C ILE A 583 -5.83 16.86 -21.52
N PHE A 584 -5.72 16.43 -22.78
CA PHE A 584 -4.59 16.77 -23.63
C PHE A 584 -4.43 18.29 -23.81
N GLU A 585 -5.51 19.01 -24.13
CA GLU A 585 -5.50 20.47 -24.31
C GLU A 585 -5.00 21.21 -23.05
N VAL A 586 -5.59 20.89 -21.89
CA VAL A 586 -5.25 21.53 -20.62
C VAL A 586 -3.83 21.17 -20.17
N HIS A 587 -3.45 19.89 -20.30
CA HIS A 587 -2.11 19.43 -19.93
C HIS A 587 -1.03 20.00 -20.85
N MET A 588 -1.35 20.20 -22.12
CA MET A 588 -0.46 20.88 -23.06
C MET A 588 -0.23 22.33 -22.61
N LYS A 589 -1.29 23.09 -22.29
CA LYS A 589 -1.14 24.45 -21.74
C LYS A 589 -0.29 24.47 -20.47
N TYR A 590 -0.47 23.48 -19.59
CA TYR A 590 0.35 23.32 -18.38
C TYR A 590 1.82 23.04 -18.69
N CYS A 591 2.12 22.14 -19.63
CA CYS A 591 3.48 21.83 -20.06
C CYS A 591 4.17 23.03 -20.74
N HIS A 592 3.44 23.81 -21.55
CA HIS A 592 3.95 25.07 -22.11
C HIS A 592 4.30 26.09 -21.02
N TRP A 593 3.45 26.21 -20.00
CA TRP A 593 3.75 27.05 -18.84
C TRP A 593 4.96 26.54 -18.06
N LEU A 594 5.08 25.22 -17.85
CA LEU A 594 6.24 24.66 -17.18
C LEU A 594 7.53 25.05 -17.90
N ILE A 595 7.60 24.91 -19.22
CA ILE A 595 8.77 25.27 -20.03
C ILE A 595 9.10 26.78 -19.88
N LYS A 596 8.11 27.65 -20.08
CA LYS A 596 8.28 29.11 -20.12
C LYS A 596 8.04 29.81 -18.78
N ARG A 597 8.12 29.09 -17.65
CA ARG A 597 7.62 29.51 -16.34
C ARG A 597 7.95 30.99 -16.03
N ASN A 598 6.91 31.82 -16.01
CA ASN A 598 7.01 33.29 -15.94
C ASN A 598 6.26 33.91 -14.75
N ASP A 599 5.60 33.09 -13.93
CA ASP A 599 4.81 33.53 -12.78
C ASP A 599 5.24 32.82 -11.48
N LYS A 600 4.82 33.38 -10.34
CA LYS A 600 5.09 32.83 -9.01
C LYS A 600 4.18 31.65 -8.64
N LEU A 601 3.33 31.17 -9.54
CA LEU A 601 2.37 30.12 -9.22
C LEU A 601 3.09 28.78 -9.02
N ASN A 602 2.55 27.98 -8.09
CA ASN A 602 2.96 26.59 -7.96
C ASN A 602 2.19 25.70 -8.96
N ASN A 603 2.64 24.45 -9.10
CA ASN A 603 2.07 23.49 -10.06
C ASN A 603 0.56 23.28 -9.89
N ARG A 604 0.08 23.17 -8.65
CA ARG A 604 -1.34 22.95 -8.34
C ARG A 604 -2.19 24.15 -8.74
N LEU A 605 -1.78 25.35 -8.31
CA LEU A 605 -2.50 26.59 -8.61
C LEU A 605 -2.59 26.82 -10.11
N LYS A 606 -1.47 26.64 -10.83
CA LYS A 606 -1.49 26.78 -12.28
C LYS A 606 -2.44 25.79 -12.94
N TRP A 607 -2.40 24.52 -12.52
CA TRP A 607 -3.32 23.51 -13.03
C TRP A 607 -4.77 23.90 -12.76
N MET A 608 -5.11 24.30 -11.54
CA MET A 608 -6.47 24.69 -11.17
C MET A 608 -6.96 25.89 -12.00
N THR A 609 -6.11 26.88 -12.28
CA THR A 609 -6.44 28.00 -13.16
C THR A 609 -6.74 27.53 -14.57
N LEU A 610 -5.85 26.71 -15.17
CA LEU A 610 -6.01 26.18 -16.52
C LEU A 610 -7.21 25.23 -16.65
N GLU A 611 -7.47 24.42 -15.62
CA GLU A 611 -8.63 23.54 -15.53
C GLU A 611 -9.93 24.35 -15.44
N SER A 612 -9.95 25.40 -14.61
CA SER A 612 -11.10 26.31 -14.49
C SER A 612 -11.38 27.03 -15.81
N GLU A 613 -10.35 27.56 -16.48
CA GLU A 613 -10.47 28.18 -17.81
C GLU A 613 -10.93 27.19 -18.87
N GLY A 614 -10.34 25.99 -18.90
CA GLY A 614 -10.71 24.92 -19.82
C GLY A 614 -12.16 24.47 -19.63
N ASN A 615 -12.62 24.37 -18.38
CA ASN A 615 -13.98 23.98 -18.02
C ASN A 615 -15.02 25.05 -18.33
N LYS A 616 -14.66 26.25 -18.81
CA LYS A 616 -15.62 27.25 -19.31
C LYS A 616 -16.16 26.92 -20.70
N TYR A 617 -15.54 25.99 -21.42
CA TYR A 617 -15.91 25.67 -22.80
C TYR A 617 -15.82 24.16 -23.09
N GLY A 618 -16.81 23.63 -23.80
CA GLY A 618 -16.84 22.21 -24.19
C GLY A 618 -16.99 21.26 -23.01
N VAL A 619 -16.22 20.18 -23.03
CA VAL A 619 -16.23 19.08 -22.05
C VAL A 619 -15.61 19.50 -20.71
N THR A 620 -16.17 19.01 -19.61
CA THR A 620 -15.64 19.21 -18.26
C THR A 620 -14.64 18.11 -17.89
N LEU A 621 -13.43 18.49 -17.47
CA LEU A 621 -12.34 17.56 -17.16
C LEU A 621 -12.64 16.66 -15.95
N GLY A 622 -13.43 17.16 -15.00
CA GLY A 622 -13.85 16.44 -13.79
C GLY A 622 -14.99 15.43 -13.95
N ALA A 623 -15.42 15.12 -15.17
CA ALA A 623 -16.49 14.14 -15.40
C ALA A 623 -16.03 12.71 -15.01
N GLU A 624 -16.66 12.14 -13.99
CA GLU A 624 -16.30 10.81 -13.46
C GLU A 624 -17.07 9.68 -14.15
N VAL A 625 -16.40 8.53 -14.29
CA VAL A 625 -17.03 7.26 -14.68
C VAL A 625 -17.38 6.49 -13.40
N PRO A 626 -18.62 5.99 -13.24
CA PRO A 626 -19.02 5.22 -12.08
C PRO A 626 -18.14 3.97 -11.86
N VAL A 627 -17.59 3.84 -10.65
CA VAL A 627 -16.70 2.72 -10.30
C VAL A 627 -17.48 1.44 -10.05
N TRP A 628 -17.02 0.32 -10.60
CA TRP A 628 -17.61 -0.99 -10.35
C TRP A 628 -17.19 -1.57 -8.98
N GLN A 629 -18.07 -2.37 -8.40
CA GLN A 629 -17.82 -2.98 -7.10
C GLN A 629 -16.85 -4.15 -7.18
N ALA A 630 -16.11 -4.41 -6.10
CA ALA A 630 -15.08 -5.46 -6.07
C ALA A 630 -15.60 -6.88 -6.34
N ASN A 631 -16.86 -7.17 -6.01
CA ASN A 631 -17.53 -8.43 -6.35
C ASN A 631 -17.79 -8.55 -7.86
N ILE A 632 -18.17 -7.47 -8.54
CA ILE A 632 -18.37 -7.46 -9.99
C ILE A 632 -17.04 -7.70 -10.70
N HIS A 633 -15.96 -7.04 -10.28
CA HIS A 633 -14.61 -7.33 -10.78
C HIS A 633 -14.26 -8.82 -10.62
N ALA A 634 -14.51 -9.40 -9.44
CA ALA A 634 -14.25 -10.82 -9.20
C ALA A 634 -15.11 -11.74 -10.10
N SER A 635 -16.37 -11.42 -10.34
CA SER A 635 -17.28 -12.21 -11.21
C SER A 635 -16.86 -12.16 -12.68
N ILE A 636 -16.51 -10.97 -13.19
CA ILE A 636 -15.97 -10.80 -14.55
C ILE A 636 -14.68 -11.60 -14.69
N GLY A 637 -13.74 -11.44 -13.75
CA GLY A 637 -12.48 -12.18 -13.78
C GLY A 637 -12.69 -13.69 -13.70
N ARG A 638 -13.63 -14.17 -12.88
CA ARG A 638 -13.95 -15.60 -12.80
C ARG A 638 -14.51 -16.13 -14.12
N PHE A 639 -15.36 -15.38 -14.80
CA PHE A 639 -15.87 -15.73 -16.12
C PHE A 639 -14.72 -15.92 -17.13
N LEU A 640 -13.78 -14.97 -17.17
CA LEU A 640 -12.63 -15.00 -18.08
C LEU A 640 -11.60 -16.08 -17.71
N PHE A 641 -11.30 -16.26 -16.42
CA PHE A 641 -10.39 -17.32 -15.96
C PHE A 641 -10.93 -18.73 -16.19
N ASN A 642 -12.25 -18.92 -16.16
CA ASN A 642 -12.83 -20.21 -16.50
C ASN A 642 -12.52 -20.61 -17.95
N ILE A 643 -12.41 -19.64 -18.87
CA ILE A 643 -11.96 -19.90 -20.24
C ILE A 643 -10.49 -20.34 -20.24
N ILE A 644 -9.63 -19.66 -19.47
CA ILE A 644 -8.20 -20.01 -19.35
C ILE A 644 -8.01 -21.44 -18.84
N VAL A 645 -8.75 -21.84 -17.81
CA VAL A 645 -8.57 -23.15 -17.16
C VAL A 645 -9.26 -24.28 -17.94
N ASN A 646 -10.46 -24.05 -18.48
CA ASN A 646 -11.27 -25.13 -19.05
C ASN A 646 -11.05 -25.33 -20.56
N ASP A 647 -10.80 -24.25 -21.29
CA ASP A 647 -10.77 -24.26 -22.76
C ASP A 647 -9.34 -24.26 -23.33
N LEU A 648 -8.38 -23.62 -22.67
CA LEU A 648 -7.00 -23.59 -23.15
C LEU A 648 -6.30 -24.92 -22.86
N LYS A 649 -6.08 -25.68 -23.92
CA LYS A 649 -5.46 -27.01 -23.88
C LYS A 649 -4.15 -27.03 -24.64
N LEU A 650 -3.29 -27.98 -24.27
CA LEU A 650 -1.98 -28.23 -24.84
C LEU A 650 -1.88 -29.72 -25.15
N ASP A 651 -1.26 -30.10 -26.27
CA ASP A 651 -0.91 -31.51 -26.51
C ASP A 651 0.22 -31.95 -25.56
N ALA A 652 0.05 -33.03 -24.82
CA ALA A 652 1.10 -33.57 -23.94
C ALA A 652 2.40 -33.92 -24.68
N ASN A 653 2.30 -34.21 -25.99
CA ASN A 653 3.44 -34.51 -26.85
C ASN A 653 4.04 -33.26 -27.52
N TYR A 654 3.60 -32.04 -27.19
CA TYR A 654 4.01 -30.80 -27.87
C TYR A 654 5.54 -30.56 -27.89
N ILE A 655 6.24 -31.01 -26.85
CA ILE A 655 7.71 -30.94 -26.73
C ILE A 655 8.40 -32.19 -27.33
N LYS A 656 7.75 -33.37 -27.31
CA LYS A 656 8.37 -34.64 -27.74
C LYS A 656 8.38 -34.75 -29.26
N LYS A 657 9.49 -35.19 -29.85
CA LYS A 657 9.63 -35.44 -31.31
C LYS A 657 8.92 -36.71 -31.81
N LYS A 658 8.31 -37.53 -30.93
CA LYS A 658 7.63 -38.76 -31.34
C LYS A 658 6.31 -38.41 -32.04
N LYS A 659 6.15 -38.83 -33.29
CA LYS A 659 4.85 -38.80 -34.00
C LYS A 659 3.81 -39.48 -33.13
N ALA A 660 2.66 -38.85 -32.94
CA ALA A 660 1.55 -39.42 -32.19
C ALA A 660 1.18 -40.78 -32.79
N TYR A 661 1.34 -41.86 -32.02
CA TYR A 661 0.74 -43.15 -32.33
C TYR A 661 -0.79 -42.92 -32.31
N HIS A 662 -1.46 -43.13 -33.45
CA HIS A 662 -2.91 -43.01 -33.67
C HIS A 662 -3.56 -41.64 -33.91
N GLY A 663 -2.82 -40.59 -34.30
CA GLY A 663 -3.41 -39.37 -34.91
C GLY A 663 -4.37 -38.53 -34.04
N ARG A 664 -4.70 -38.95 -32.81
CA ARG A 664 -5.45 -38.17 -31.82
C ARG A 664 -4.47 -37.53 -30.83
N GLY A 665 -4.35 -36.21 -30.86
CA GLY A 665 -3.53 -35.47 -29.88
C GLY A 665 -4.03 -35.71 -28.46
N HIS A 666 -3.12 -35.95 -27.51
CA HIS A 666 -3.48 -36.10 -26.10
C HIS A 666 -3.52 -34.71 -25.45
N TYR A 667 -4.69 -34.07 -25.47
CA TYR A 667 -4.85 -32.71 -24.96
C TYR A 667 -5.02 -32.69 -23.44
N ILE A 668 -4.14 -31.94 -22.77
CA ILE A 668 -4.16 -31.65 -21.34
C ILE A 668 -4.45 -30.15 -21.11
N PRO A 669 -5.02 -29.76 -19.96
CA PRO A 669 -5.19 -28.34 -19.63
C PRO A 669 -3.84 -27.61 -19.60
N ALA A 670 -3.77 -26.44 -20.25
CA ALA A 670 -2.58 -25.61 -20.23
C ALA A 670 -2.38 -24.92 -18.88
N PHE A 671 -3.47 -24.65 -18.17
CA PHE A 671 -3.52 -24.05 -16.85
C PHE A 671 -4.45 -24.85 -15.95
N PHE A 672 -4.09 -25.01 -14.68
CA PHE A 672 -4.89 -25.79 -13.73
C PHE A 672 -4.90 -25.14 -12.35
N LYS A 673 -5.93 -25.48 -11.57
CA LYS A 673 -6.13 -25.00 -10.21
C LYS A 673 -5.50 -25.97 -9.22
N ILE A 674 -4.84 -25.44 -8.20
CA ILE A 674 -4.30 -26.20 -7.08
C ILE A 674 -4.77 -25.60 -5.76
N PHE A 675 -4.84 -26.42 -4.72
CA PHE A 675 -5.10 -25.96 -3.36
C PHE A 675 -3.83 -26.14 -2.52
N ARG A 676 -3.44 -25.09 -1.82
CA ARG A 676 -2.27 -25.09 -0.92
C ARG A 676 -2.63 -24.53 0.44
N HIS A 677 -2.13 -25.16 1.49
CA HIS A 677 -2.21 -24.61 2.83
C HIS A 677 -1.22 -23.44 2.97
N SER A 678 -1.70 -22.34 3.54
CA SER A 678 -0.89 -21.18 3.91
C SER A 678 -1.19 -20.88 5.37
N GLY A 679 -0.44 -21.50 6.27
CA GLY A 679 -0.85 -21.66 7.66
C GLY A 679 -2.17 -22.44 7.74
N VAL A 680 -3.12 -21.95 8.53
CA VAL A 680 -4.41 -22.62 8.76
C VAL A 680 -5.37 -22.53 7.55
N MET A 681 -5.14 -21.62 6.61
CA MET A 681 -6.07 -21.38 5.49
C MET A 681 -5.67 -22.15 4.23
N LEU A 682 -6.66 -22.81 3.61
CA LEU A 682 -6.52 -23.38 2.27
C LEU A 682 -6.71 -22.30 1.20
N LYS A 683 -5.72 -22.09 0.35
CA LYS A 683 -5.73 -21.12 -0.76
C LYS A 683 -5.83 -21.84 -2.10
N GLU A 684 -6.78 -21.42 -2.94
CA GLU A 684 -6.87 -21.82 -4.34
C GLU A 684 -5.90 -20.97 -5.18
N GLU A 685 -5.05 -21.59 -5.97
CA GLU A 685 -4.04 -20.96 -6.84
C GLU A 685 -4.15 -21.51 -8.27
N VAL A 686 -3.72 -20.73 -9.26
CA VAL A 686 -3.68 -21.16 -10.67
C VAL A 686 -2.23 -21.28 -11.14
N LYS A 687 -1.90 -22.39 -11.81
CA LYS A 687 -0.57 -22.64 -12.35
C LYS A 687 -0.58 -23.03 -13.82
N PRO A 688 0.43 -22.59 -14.60
CA PRO A 688 0.70 -23.18 -15.91
C PRO A 688 1.16 -24.63 -15.77
N HIS A 689 0.86 -25.45 -16.77
CA HIS A 689 1.46 -26.77 -16.93
C HIS A 689 2.98 -26.65 -17.11
N PRO A 690 3.82 -27.54 -16.54
CA PRO A 690 5.28 -27.45 -16.65
C PRO A 690 5.81 -27.35 -18.09
N ILE A 691 5.09 -27.95 -19.05
CA ILE A 691 5.41 -27.81 -20.48
C ILE A 691 5.27 -26.35 -20.95
N VAL A 692 4.23 -25.64 -20.50
CA VAL A 692 4.00 -24.22 -20.83
C VAL A 692 5.11 -23.37 -20.21
N SER A 693 5.41 -23.53 -18.92
CA SER A 693 6.51 -22.80 -18.27
C SER A 693 7.85 -23.05 -18.95
N LYS A 694 8.13 -24.30 -19.35
CA LYS A 694 9.32 -24.64 -20.12
C LYS A 694 9.34 -23.96 -21.49
N LEU A 695 8.21 -23.93 -22.20
CA LEU A 695 8.11 -23.29 -23.51
C LEU A 695 8.39 -21.78 -23.45
N TYR A 696 7.84 -21.07 -22.46
CA TYR A 696 8.12 -19.64 -22.25
C TYR A 696 9.56 -19.38 -21.82
N ARG A 697 10.15 -20.26 -21.01
CA ARG A 697 11.56 -20.16 -20.60
C ARG A 697 12.50 -20.39 -21.78
N ASP A 698 12.26 -21.43 -22.57
CA ASP A 698 13.12 -21.83 -23.69
C ASP A 698 12.94 -20.91 -24.92
N SER A 699 11.83 -20.17 -25.02
CA SER A 699 11.61 -19.17 -26.08
C SER A 699 12.42 -17.90 -25.89
N GLN A 700 12.94 -17.64 -24.68
CA GLN A 700 13.74 -16.45 -24.31
C GLN A 700 13.14 -15.16 -24.89
N PRO A 701 12.04 -14.65 -24.29
CA PRO A 701 11.25 -13.55 -24.87
C PRO A 701 12.12 -12.32 -25.08
N GLU A 702 11.99 -11.72 -26.27
CA GLU A 702 12.80 -10.56 -26.66
C GLU A 702 12.37 -9.28 -25.95
N ASN A 703 11.12 -9.23 -25.51
CA ASN A 703 10.51 -8.11 -24.84
C ASN A 703 9.87 -8.54 -23.52
N LEU A 704 9.82 -7.60 -22.59
CA LEU A 704 9.10 -7.65 -21.32
C LEU A 704 7.92 -6.68 -21.41
N THR A 705 6.82 -7.00 -20.74
CA THR A 705 5.63 -6.15 -20.73
C THR A 705 5.34 -5.71 -19.30
N PHE A 706 5.10 -4.41 -19.13
CA PHE A 706 4.80 -3.78 -17.85
C PHE A 706 3.43 -3.10 -17.92
N ASP A 707 2.71 -3.05 -16.81
CA ASP A 707 1.57 -2.13 -16.67
C ASP A 707 2.09 -0.68 -16.68
N THR A 708 1.34 0.24 -17.29
CA THR A 708 1.76 1.64 -17.44
C THR A 708 2.06 2.32 -16.12
N THR A 709 1.41 1.92 -15.02
CA THR A 709 1.68 2.47 -13.68
C THR A 709 3.01 2.03 -13.09
N LEU A 710 3.63 0.98 -13.63
CA LEU A 710 4.90 0.41 -13.16
C LEU A 710 6.14 1.03 -13.82
N VAL A 711 5.95 1.92 -14.80
CA VAL A 711 7.05 2.57 -15.54
C VAL A 711 7.03 4.10 -15.36
N PRO A 712 8.17 4.79 -15.43
CA PRO A 712 8.21 6.26 -15.37
C PRO A 712 7.38 6.96 -16.47
N SER A 713 6.95 8.19 -16.19
CA SER A 713 6.20 9.02 -17.13
C SER A 713 7.11 9.67 -18.17
N LEU A 714 6.68 9.71 -19.44
CA LEU A 714 7.39 10.38 -20.53
C LEU A 714 7.17 11.90 -20.58
N CYS A 715 6.32 12.48 -19.75
CA CYS A 715 6.16 13.93 -19.63
C CYS A 715 5.90 14.32 -18.16
N PRO A 716 5.91 15.62 -17.81
CA PRO A 716 5.56 16.06 -16.47
C PRO A 716 4.20 15.46 -16.04
N PRO A 717 4.11 14.86 -14.84
CA PRO A 717 2.89 14.22 -14.37
C PRO A 717 1.78 15.23 -14.12
N ARG A 718 0.53 14.76 -14.08
CA ARG A 718 -0.61 15.61 -13.75
C ARG A 718 -0.50 16.06 -12.29
N PRO A 719 -0.54 17.36 -11.99
CA PRO A 719 -0.50 17.84 -10.62
C PRO A 719 -1.66 17.31 -9.78
N TRP A 720 -1.35 16.90 -8.56
CA TRP A 720 -2.32 16.65 -7.51
C TRP A 720 -3.04 17.93 -7.13
N VAL A 721 -4.35 17.98 -7.39
CA VAL A 721 -5.26 19.07 -6.97
C VAL A 721 -6.28 18.61 -5.94
N SER A 722 -6.54 17.30 -5.88
CA SER A 722 -7.45 16.68 -4.93
C SER A 722 -7.01 15.23 -4.65
N VAL A 723 -7.77 14.54 -3.81
CA VAL A 723 -7.54 13.13 -3.47
C VAL A 723 -7.88 12.17 -4.62
N HIS A 724 -8.54 12.67 -5.67
CA HIS A 724 -8.99 11.89 -6.83
C HIS A 724 -8.29 12.29 -8.13
N SER A 725 -7.50 13.36 -8.12
CA SER A 725 -6.94 13.99 -9.32
C SER A 725 -5.46 14.31 -9.12
N GLY A 726 -4.60 13.55 -9.81
CA GLY A 726 -3.15 13.71 -9.87
C GLY A 726 -2.42 12.41 -10.18
N GLY A 727 -1.10 12.49 -10.42
CA GLY A 727 -0.27 11.34 -10.78
C GLY A 727 -0.12 11.18 -12.30
N TYR A 728 -0.58 10.05 -12.84
CA TYR A 728 -0.64 9.83 -14.29
C TYR A 728 -1.73 10.69 -14.96
N ILE A 729 -1.73 10.76 -16.29
CA ILE A 729 -2.53 11.74 -17.04
C ILE A 729 -4.01 11.32 -17.12
N VAL A 730 -4.24 10.08 -17.54
CA VAL A 730 -5.55 9.46 -17.75
C VAL A 730 -5.78 8.34 -16.74
N THR A 731 -4.73 7.58 -16.42
CA THR A 731 -4.78 6.43 -15.51
C THR A 731 -5.02 6.91 -14.09
N LYS A 732 -6.09 6.41 -13.48
CA LYS A 732 -6.43 6.74 -12.09
C LYS A 732 -5.33 6.25 -11.14
N THR A 733 -4.91 7.16 -10.27
CA THR A 733 -3.86 6.92 -9.29
C THR A 733 -4.36 7.25 -7.90
N ASP A 734 -4.07 6.39 -6.93
CA ASP A 734 -4.38 6.65 -5.53
C ASP A 734 -3.30 7.52 -4.87
N ILE A 735 -3.73 8.62 -4.25
CA ILE A 735 -2.84 9.51 -3.49
C ILE A 735 -2.22 8.84 -2.27
N VAL A 736 -2.94 7.93 -1.62
CA VAL A 736 -2.49 7.20 -0.43
C VAL A 736 -2.56 5.70 -0.66
N ARG A 737 -1.46 5.00 -0.38
CA ARG A 737 -1.35 3.54 -0.40
C ARG A 737 -2.05 2.95 0.81
N VAL A 738 -3.35 2.69 0.67
CA VAL A 738 -4.16 2.02 1.71
C VAL A 738 -4.63 0.67 1.19
N THR A 739 -4.57 -0.36 2.03
CA THR A 739 -5.16 -1.66 1.71
C THR A 739 -6.67 -1.55 1.57
N HIS A 740 -7.31 -2.47 0.85
CA HIS A 740 -8.78 -2.56 0.69
C HIS A 740 -9.58 -2.61 2.02
N MET A 741 -8.95 -2.92 3.15
CA MET A 741 -9.56 -2.90 4.48
C MET A 741 -9.57 -1.50 5.13
N GLY A 742 -8.91 -0.50 4.53
CA GLY A 742 -8.75 0.83 5.10
C GLY A 742 -9.74 1.88 4.56
N ASN A 743 -11.00 1.48 4.38
CA ASN A 743 -12.05 2.38 3.87
C ASN A 743 -12.22 3.63 4.77
N GLN A 744 -12.07 3.47 6.09
CA GLN A 744 -12.17 4.59 7.04
C GLN A 744 -11.07 5.64 6.83
N GLN A 745 -9.84 5.25 6.49
CA GLN A 745 -8.78 6.22 6.17
C GLN A 745 -9.11 7.00 4.90
N TRP A 746 -9.67 6.32 3.89
CA TRP A 746 -10.13 6.94 2.66
C TRP A 746 -11.28 7.92 2.90
N ASP A 747 -12.28 7.54 3.69
CA ASP A 747 -13.41 8.43 3.99
C ASP A 747 -12.96 9.68 4.74
N ARG A 748 -12.02 9.56 5.69
CA ARG A 748 -11.45 10.73 6.37
C ARG A 748 -10.71 11.67 5.42
N LEU A 749 -9.99 11.10 4.45
CA LEU A 749 -9.26 11.88 3.46
C LEU A 749 -10.20 12.60 2.50
N ILE A 750 -11.27 11.94 2.07
CA ILE A 750 -12.32 12.51 1.20
C ILE A 750 -13.10 13.62 1.92
N ASN A 751 -13.39 13.42 3.21
CA ASN A 751 -14.15 14.38 4.01
C ASN A 751 -13.29 15.51 4.62
N ALA A 752 -11.97 15.49 4.42
CA ALA A 752 -11.07 16.54 4.92
C ALA A 752 -11.27 17.84 4.13
N GLN A 753 -11.10 18.98 4.79
CA GLN A 753 -11.15 20.28 4.10
C GLN A 753 -9.99 20.38 3.10
N PRO A 754 -10.24 20.75 1.81
CA PRO A 754 -9.20 20.78 0.78
C PRO A 754 -7.94 21.56 1.16
N LYS A 755 -8.11 22.72 1.81
CA LYS A 755 -7.01 23.60 2.25
C LYS A 755 -5.99 22.93 3.19
N GLN A 756 -6.43 21.93 3.96
CA GLN A 756 -5.56 21.18 4.87
C GLN A 756 -4.67 20.19 4.11
N LEU A 757 -5.04 19.82 2.88
CA LEU A 757 -4.31 18.88 2.04
C LEU A 757 -3.31 19.58 1.12
N TYR A 758 -3.58 20.82 0.72
CA TYR A 758 -2.75 21.57 -0.24
C TYR A 758 -1.23 21.51 0.02
N PRO A 759 -0.71 21.68 1.26
CA PRO A 759 0.72 21.56 1.51
C PRO A 759 1.31 20.20 1.09
N ALA A 760 0.58 19.12 1.35
CA ALA A 760 1.00 17.78 0.97
C ALA A 760 0.89 17.56 -0.55
N LEU A 761 -0.17 18.08 -1.18
CA LEU A 761 -0.33 18.00 -2.63
C LEU A 761 0.79 18.77 -3.36
N ASP A 762 1.11 19.97 -2.89
CA ASP A 762 2.15 20.81 -3.47
C ASP A 762 3.54 20.17 -3.32
N SER A 763 3.80 19.50 -2.19
CA SER A 763 5.02 18.71 -1.98
C SER A 763 5.14 17.55 -2.98
N LEU A 764 4.04 16.80 -3.20
CA LEU A 764 4.01 15.73 -4.21
C LEU A 764 4.22 16.26 -5.62
N ASN A 765 3.62 17.41 -5.93
CA ASN A 765 3.74 18.04 -7.24
C ASN A 765 5.15 18.53 -7.51
N GLN A 766 5.82 19.10 -6.50
CA GLN A 766 7.21 19.51 -6.63
C GLN A 766 8.11 18.32 -6.93
N LEU A 767 8.01 17.23 -6.14
CA LEU A 767 8.80 16.01 -6.35
C LEU A 767 8.49 15.34 -7.69
N GLY A 768 7.22 15.31 -8.10
CA GLY A 768 6.80 14.76 -9.38
C GLY A 768 7.25 15.58 -10.60
N SER A 769 7.46 16.89 -10.43
CA SER A 769 7.85 17.79 -11.53
C SER A 769 9.34 17.72 -11.92
N ILE A 770 10.16 17.00 -11.14
CA ILE A 770 11.61 16.88 -11.36
C ILE A 770 11.89 15.89 -12.51
N PRO A 771 12.54 16.33 -13.60
CA PRO A 771 12.94 15.44 -14.68
C PRO A 771 14.23 14.67 -14.33
N TRP A 772 14.20 13.37 -14.59
CA TRP A 772 15.30 12.43 -14.42
C TRP A 772 15.84 11.96 -15.76
N ALA A 773 17.10 11.53 -15.77
CA ALA A 773 17.75 10.85 -16.88
C ALA A 773 18.57 9.67 -16.36
N VAL A 774 18.89 8.73 -17.25
CA VAL A 774 19.72 7.58 -16.91
C VAL A 774 21.20 7.93 -17.00
N ASN A 775 21.99 7.56 -16.00
CA ASN A 775 23.44 7.58 -16.06
C ASN A 775 23.93 6.41 -16.94
N THR A 776 24.13 6.69 -18.22
CA THR A 776 24.46 5.68 -19.23
C THR A 776 25.78 4.98 -18.97
N SER A 777 26.80 5.70 -18.48
CA SER A 777 28.12 5.15 -18.16
C SER A 777 28.03 4.06 -17.08
N VAL A 778 27.24 4.30 -16.03
CA VAL A 778 27.02 3.33 -14.95
C VAL A 778 26.14 2.18 -15.42
N LEU A 779 25.09 2.48 -16.19
CA LEU A 779 24.21 1.46 -16.77
C LEU A 779 24.99 0.46 -17.63
N ASP A 780 25.95 0.90 -18.44
CA ASP A 780 26.73 0.02 -19.30
C ASP A 780 27.59 -0.96 -18.49
N VAL A 781 28.23 -0.47 -17.42
CA VAL A 781 28.99 -1.33 -16.50
C VAL A 781 28.04 -2.32 -15.81
N ALA A 782 26.88 -1.86 -15.33
CA ALA A 782 25.89 -2.70 -14.65
C ALA A 782 25.32 -3.80 -15.56
N ILE A 783 24.97 -3.46 -16.80
CA ILE A 783 24.49 -4.44 -17.80
C ILE A 783 25.58 -5.45 -18.11
N LYS A 784 26.83 -5.01 -18.30
CA LYS A 784 27.96 -5.90 -18.57
C LYS A 784 28.18 -6.90 -17.44
N VAL A 785 28.15 -6.44 -16.17
CA VAL A 785 28.25 -7.34 -15.00
C VAL A 785 27.05 -8.29 -14.93
N PHE A 786 25.82 -7.80 -15.15
CA PHE A 786 24.62 -8.62 -15.10
C PHE A 786 24.57 -9.70 -16.19
N GLN A 787 25.00 -9.37 -17.42
CA GLN A 787 25.07 -10.32 -18.54
C GLN A 787 26.22 -11.34 -18.39
N ASN A 788 27.22 -11.03 -17.57
CA ASN A 788 28.30 -11.95 -17.19
C ASN A 788 27.99 -12.66 -15.87
N ASP A 789 26.76 -13.20 -15.75
CA ASP A 789 26.25 -13.99 -14.62
C ASP A 789 26.20 -13.27 -13.26
N GLY A 790 26.29 -11.93 -13.24
CA GLY A 790 26.19 -11.12 -12.01
C GLY A 790 27.42 -11.25 -11.10
N SER A 791 27.36 -10.61 -9.93
CA SER A 791 28.46 -10.61 -8.97
C SER A 791 27.96 -10.37 -7.55
N VAL A 792 28.23 -11.34 -6.65
CA VAL A 792 27.95 -11.19 -5.21
C VAL A 792 28.74 -10.02 -4.62
N LYS A 793 30.01 -9.84 -5.02
CA LYS A 793 30.87 -8.76 -4.53
C LYS A 793 30.31 -7.37 -4.88
N LEU A 794 29.73 -7.23 -6.08
CA LEU A 794 29.16 -5.96 -6.55
C LEU A 794 27.66 -5.85 -6.27
N ASN A 795 27.07 -6.74 -5.48
CA ASN A 795 25.63 -6.79 -5.22
C ASN A 795 24.77 -6.78 -6.51
N VAL A 796 25.25 -7.41 -7.59
CA VAL A 796 24.50 -7.65 -8.82
C VAL A 796 24.00 -9.10 -8.79
N PRO A 797 22.68 -9.35 -8.76
CA PRO A 797 22.14 -10.70 -8.61
C PRO A 797 22.63 -11.67 -9.68
N GLN A 798 23.02 -12.88 -9.25
CA GLN A 798 23.42 -13.97 -10.15
C GLN A 798 22.21 -14.82 -10.54
N PRO A 799 22.18 -15.40 -11.76
CA PRO A 799 21.11 -16.29 -12.14
C PRO A 799 21.18 -17.63 -11.36
N PRO A 800 20.04 -18.31 -11.13
CA PRO A 800 20.03 -19.59 -10.40
C PRO A 800 20.85 -20.72 -11.04
N SER A 801 21.23 -20.57 -12.31
CA SER A 801 22.07 -21.52 -13.06
C SER A 801 23.51 -21.63 -12.52
N VAL A 802 23.98 -20.62 -11.77
CA VAL A 802 25.32 -20.64 -11.13
C VAL A 802 25.40 -21.68 -10.01
N LEU A 803 24.27 -22.04 -9.40
CA LEU A 803 24.24 -23.01 -8.31
C LEU A 803 24.28 -24.44 -8.84
N ALA A 804 25.28 -25.21 -8.38
CA ALA A 804 25.47 -26.61 -8.68
C ALA A 804 24.22 -27.47 -8.40
N HIS A 805 24.07 -28.56 -9.15
CA HIS A 805 23.03 -29.56 -8.91
C HIS A 805 23.44 -30.47 -7.74
N ILE A 806 22.55 -30.68 -6.77
CA ILE A 806 22.74 -31.69 -5.73
C ILE A 806 22.61 -33.07 -6.38
N LEU A 807 23.55 -33.97 -6.08
CA LEU A 807 23.54 -35.36 -6.52
C LEU A 807 22.25 -36.08 -6.05
N SER A 808 21.77 -37.02 -6.86
CA SER A 808 20.65 -37.88 -6.49
C SER A 808 20.99 -38.67 -5.22
N VAL A 809 19.98 -38.89 -4.36
CA VAL A 809 20.16 -39.69 -3.14
C VAL A 809 20.51 -41.11 -3.58
N PRO A 810 21.66 -41.68 -3.14
CA PRO A 810 21.96 -43.09 -3.38
C PRO A 810 20.84 -43.95 -2.81
N ILE A 811 20.42 -44.98 -3.55
CA ILE A 811 19.29 -45.86 -3.17
C ILE A 811 19.54 -46.47 -1.77
N ASP A 812 20.81 -46.75 -1.47
CA ASP A 812 21.28 -47.41 -0.24
C ASP A 812 21.71 -46.45 0.89
N ALA A 813 21.39 -45.15 0.79
CA ALA A 813 21.80 -44.18 1.83
C ALA A 813 21.05 -44.37 3.16
N ASP A 814 21.77 -44.18 4.27
CA ASP A 814 21.25 -44.24 5.65
C ASP A 814 20.11 -43.20 5.88
N PRO A 815 19.09 -43.47 6.73
CA PRO A 815 18.02 -42.52 7.00
C PRO A 815 18.48 -41.14 7.50
N LYS A 816 19.57 -41.03 8.28
CA LYS A 816 20.11 -39.74 8.73
C LYS A 816 20.75 -38.98 7.56
N GLU A 817 21.46 -39.68 6.68
CA GLU A 817 22.00 -39.09 5.45
C GLU A 817 20.88 -38.65 4.49
N LYS A 818 19.84 -39.46 4.33
CA LYS A 818 18.63 -39.10 3.55
C LYS A 818 17.98 -37.82 4.09
N LYS A 819 17.84 -37.68 5.42
CA LYS A 819 17.31 -36.46 6.06
C LYS A 819 18.23 -35.25 5.81
N LYS A 820 19.55 -35.40 5.95
CA LYS A 820 20.54 -34.34 5.69
C LYS A 820 20.53 -33.88 4.22
N ILE A 821 20.49 -34.82 3.27
CA ILE A 821 20.41 -34.51 1.83
C ILE A 821 19.08 -33.84 1.49
N ASN A 822 17.96 -34.29 2.07
CA ASN A 822 16.67 -33.65 1.85
C ASN A 822 16.64 -32.22 2.41
N LYS A 823 17.19 -31.98 3.61
CA LYS A 823 17.35 -30.62 4.15
C LYS A 823 18.19 -29.75 3.23
N ALA A 824 19.33 -30.24 2.76
CA ALA A 824 20.18 -29.54 1.80
C ALA A 824 19.47 -29.25 0.46
N LYS A 825 18.63 -30.17 -0.04
CA LYS A 825 17.81 -29.95 -1.24
C LYS A 825 16.77 -28.85 -1.04
N ILE A 826 16.10 -28.83 0.12
CA ILE A 826 15.14 -27.78 0.47
C ILE A 826 15.85 -26.42 0.56
N GLU A 827 16.98 -26.35 1.25
CA GLU A 827 17.78 -25.12 1.36
C GLU A 827 18.29 -24.63 0.01
N LEU A 828 18.81 -25.52 -0.85
CA LEU A 828 19.24 -25.15 -2.19
C LEU A 828 18.08 -24.64 -3.03
N LYS A 829 16.92 -25.30 -2.96
CA LYS A 829 15.71 -24.86 -3.66
C LYS A 829 15.28 -23.48 -3.19
N ARG A 830 15.33 -23.22 -1.87
CA ARG A 830 15.04 -21.91 -1.29
C ARG A 830 16.00 -20.85 -1.83
N LYS A 831 17.31 -21.13 -1.78
CA LYS A 831 18.34 -20.23 -2.31
C LYS A 831 18.18 -19.94 -3.81
N LYS A 832 17.85 -20.95 -4.62
CA LYS A 832 17.54 -20.78 -6.06
C LYS A 832 16.35 -19.83 -6.27
N ASN A 833 15.31 -19.91 -5.43
CA ASN A 833 14.14 -19.04 -5.53
C ASN A 833 14.43 -17.60 -5.09
N GLU A 834 15.19 -17.42 -4.01
CA GLU A 834 15.66 -16.11 -3.54
C GLU A 834 16.51 -15.44 -4.63
N MET A 835 17.48 -16.16 -5.19
CA MET A 835 18.31 -15.69 -6.31
C MET A 835 17.47 -15.34 -7.54
N TYR A 836 16.51 -16.18 -7.92
CA TYR A 836 15.64 -15.90 -9.07
C TYR A 836 14.81 -14.63 -8.88
N SER A 837 14.29 -14.41 -7.68
CA SER A 837 13.50 -13.21 -7.35
C SER A 837 14.34 -11.94 -7.46
N LEU A 838 15.54 -11.94 -6.86
CA LEU A 838 16.49 -10.82 -6.95
C LEU A 838 16.96 -10.58 -8.38
N TRP A 839 17.22 -11.66 -9.13
CA TRP A 839 17.63 -11.60 -10.53
C TRP A 839 16.52 -11.02 -11.42
N CYS A 840 15.26 -11.40 -11.23
CA CYS A 840 14.12 -10.82 -11.96
C CYS A 840 13.94 -9.33 -11.64
N ASP A 841 14.07 -8.92 -10.37
CA ASP A 841 13.99 -7.51 -9.99
C ASP A 841 15.10 -6.68 -10.67
N ALA A 842 16.34 -7.17 -10.66
CA ALA A 842 17.44 -6.54 -11.38
C ALA A 842 17.21 -6.52 -12.90
N LEU A 843 16.68 -7.61 -13.48
CA LEU A 843 16.34 -7.70 -14.90
C LEU A 843 15.35 -6.60 -15.30
N TYR A 844 14.26 -6.45 -14.54
CA TYR A 844 13.23 -5.46 -14.83
C TYR A 844 13.78 -4.04 -14.69
N ARG A 845 14.52 -3.76 -13.62
CA ARG A 845 15.14 -2.46 -13.37
C ARG A 845 16.11 -2.07 -14.48
N LEU A 846 17.05 -2.96 -14.83
CA LEU A 846 18.05 -2.69 -15.86
C LEU A 846 17.43 -2.63 -17.26
N SER A 847 16.40 -3.44 -17.55
CA SER A 847 15.68 -3.36 -18.83
C SER A 847 14.94 -2.04 -18.98
N LEU A 848 14.30 -1.55 -17.91
CA LEU A 848 13.66 -0.24 -17.90
C LEU A 848 14.70 0.88 -18.01
N ALA A 849 15.79 0.83 -17.24
CA ALA A 849 16.86 1.82 -17.36
C ALA A 849 17.42 1.87 -18.79
N ASN A 850 17.58 0.72 -19.44
CA ASN A 850 18.01 0.67 -20.83
C ASN A 850 16.96 1.17 -21.83
N HIS A 851 15.66 1.01 -21.54
CA HIS A 851 14.58 1.58 -22.33
C HIS A 851 14.58 3.12 -22.29
N PHE A 852 14.83 3.70 -21.10
CA PHE A 852 14.90 5.14 -20.89
C PHE A 852 16.31 5.73 -21.06
N ARG A 853 17.27 4.97 -21.61
CA ARG A 853 18.69 5.34 -21.71
C ARG A 853 18.93 6.74 -22.29
N ASN A 854 18.21 7.09 -23.35
CA ASN A 854 18.32 8.36 -24.07
C ASN A 854 17.08 9.22 -23.89
N GLU A 855 16.26 8.94 -22.89
CA GLU A 855 14.99 9.62 -22.65
C GLU A 855 15.06 10.34 -21.30
N ILE A 856 14.49 11.55 -21.26
CA ILE A 856 14.13 12.19 -19.99
C ILE A 856 12.87 11.51 -19.46
N PHE A 857 12.65 11.43 -18.15
CA PHE A 857 11.40 10.91 -17.61
C PHE A 857 11.08 11.54 -16.26
N TRP A 858 9.83 11.37 -15.81
CA TRP A 858 9.36 11.86 -14.52
C TRP A 858 8.85 10.71 -13.66
N LEU A 859 9.00 10.88 -12.36
CA LEU A 859 8.52 9.93 -11.36
C LEU A 859 7.30 10.54 -10.67
N PRO A 860 6.06 10.16 -11.05
CA PRO A 860 4.89 10.58 -10.29
C PRO A 860 4.96 9.98 -8.87
N HIS A 861 4.57 10.75 -7.86
CA HIS A 861 4.67 10.34 -6.45
C HIS A 861 3.28 10.20 -5.81
N ASN A 862 3.20 9.31 -4.82
CA ASN A 862 2.09 9.16 -3.88
C ASN A 862 2.62 8.97 -2.45
N MET A 863 1.75 8.69 -1.48
CA MET A 863 2.12 8.60 -0.07
C MET A 863 1.67 7.31 0.61
N ASP A 864 2.31 6.92 1.71
CA ASP A 864 1.73 5.95 2.65
C ASP A 864 0.73 6.62 3.60
N PHE A 865 0.03 5.83 4.42
CA PHE A 865 -0.95 6.32 5.39
C PHE A 865 -0.38 7.26 6.47
N ARG A 866 0.96 7.36 6.61
CA ARG A 866 1.63 8.27 7.54
C ARG A 866 2.02 9.58 6.86
N GLY A 867 1.95 9.64 5.53
CA GLY A 867 2.38 10.77 4.71
C GLY A 867 3.82 10.67 4.20
N ARG A 868 4.50 9.52 4.31
CA ARG A 868 5.81 9.33 3.66
C ARG A 868 5.61 9.22 2.16
N VAL A 869 6.45 9.90 1.40
CA VAL A 869 6.32 9.99 -0.06
C VAL A 869 7.10 8.87 -0.74
N TYR A 870 6.51 8.30 -1.80
CA TYR A 870 7.11 7.26 -2.62
C TYR A 870 6.79 7.49 -4.11
N PRO A 871 7.76 7.26 -5.02
CA PRO A 871 7.47 7.14 -6.45
C PRO A 871 6.46 6.02 -6.69
N ILE A 872 5.50 6.25 -7.58
CA ILE A 872 4.52 5.24 -7.98
C ILE A 872 5.18 4.11 -8.79
N PRO A 873 6.04 4.37 -9.80
CA PRO A 873 6.78 3.32 -10.49
C PRO A 873 7.74 2.59 -9.54
N PRO A 874 7.61 1.28 -9.30
CA PRO A 874 8.38 0.59 -8.26
C PRO A 874 9.75 0.10 -8.72
N HIS A 875 9.97 -0.10 -10.03
CA HIS A 875 11.17 -0.77 -10.54
C HIS A 875 12.34 0.19 -10.80
N LEU A 876 12.10 1.27 -11.56
CA LEU A 876 13.09 2.30 -11.88
C LEU A 876 12.74 3.60 -11.14
N ASN A 877 13.35 3.79 -9.97
CA ASN A 877 13.18 4.99 -9.15
C ASN A 877 14.38 5.21 -8.21
N HIS A 878 14.46 6.41 -7.63
CA HIS A 878 15.57 6.85 -6.77
C HIS A 878 15.47 6.36 -5.31
N LEU A 879 14.39 5.68 -4.92
CA LEU A 879 14.28 5.06 -3.58
C LEU A 879 14.84 3.64 -3.53
N GLY A 880 15.22 3.07 -4.67
CA GLY A 880 15.77 1.71 -4.78
C GLY A 880 17.13 1.52 -4.10
N SER A 881 17.75 0.37 -4.39
CA SER A 881 19.09 0.01 -3.90
C SER A 881 20.19 0.94 -4.43
N ASP A 882 21.41 0.80 -3.90
CA ASP A 882 22.63 1.48 -4.37
C ASP A 882 22.72 1.52 -5.92
N LEU A 883 22.63 0.35 -6.56
CA LEU A 883 22.63 0.24 -8.01
C LEU A 883 21.50 1.07 -8.66
N ALA A 884 20.28 1.03 -8.11
CA ALA A 884 19.16 1.79 -8.65
C ALA A 884 19.43 3.31 -8.61
N ARG A 885 19.97 3.82 -7.50
CA ARG A 885 20.30 5.24 -7.32
C ARG A 885 21.43 5.69 -8.23
N SER A 886 22.47 4.87 -8.37
CA SER A 886 23.64 5.18 -9.20
C SER A 886 23.32 5.40 -10.68
N MET A 887 22.23 4.80 -11.16
CA MET A 887 21.77 4.90 -12.55
C MET A 887 20.92 6.13 -12.81
N LEU A 888 20.61 6.96 -11.81
CA LEU A 888 19.70 8.08 -11.94
C LEU A 888 20.41 9.42 -11.68
N VAL A 889 20.23 10.36 -12.60
CA VAL A 889 20.72 11.73 -12.49
C VAL A 889 19.60 12.71 -12.82
N PHE A 890 19.70 13.95 -12.36
CA PHE A 890 18.79 15.00 -12.79
C PHE A 890 19.02 15.30 -14.28
N ALA A 891 17.94 15.39 -15.05
CA ALA A 891 18.05 15.78 -16.45
C ALA A 891 18.44 17.26 -16.58
N LEU A 892 17.89 18.11 -15.69
CA LEU A 892 18.25 19.52 -15.61
C LEU A 892 19.60 19.67 -14.91
N LYS A 893 20.63 20.03 -15.69
CA LYS A 893 21.99 20.22 -15.18
C LYS A 893 22.18 21.63 -14.62
N LYS A 894 23.07 21.76 -13.64
CA LYS A 894 23.51 23.04 -13.08
C LYS A 894 25.03 23.13 -13.06
N PRO A 895 25.62 24.34 -13.15
CA PRO A 895 27.06 24.50 -13.00
C PRO A 895 27.49 24.12 -11.59
N LEU A 896 28.66 23.49 -11.43
CA LEU A 896 29.21 23.15 -10.11
C LEU A 896 29.43 24.40 -9.24
N GLY A 897 29.84 25.50 -9.85
CA GLY A 897 30.27 26.69 -9.12
C GLY A 897 31.55 26.45 -8.31
N PRO A 898 31.93 27.38 -7.44
CA PRO A 898 33.24 27.38 -6.78
C PRO A 898 33.46 26.22 -5.81
N LYS A 899 32.39 25.73 -5.16
CA LYS A 899 32.46 24.65 -4.15
C LYS A 899 31.88 23.32 -4.64
N GLY A 900 31.34 23.25 -5.86
CA GLY A 900 30.64 22.05 -6.33
C GLY A 900 31.55 20.82 -6.41
N LEU A 901 32.81 21.00 -6.83
CA LEU A 901 33.78 19.92 -6.89
C LEU A 901 34.12 19.38 -5.49
N ASP A 902 34.25 20.25 -4.49
CA ASP A 902 34.47 19.84 -3.10
C ASP A 902 33.29 19.03 -2.58
N TRP A 903 32.05 19.46 -2.87
CA TRP A 903 30.86 18.71 -2.51
C TRP A 903 30.80 17.35 -3.20
N LEU A 904 31.23 17.22 -4.46
CA LEU A 904 31.35 15.92 -5.14
C LEU A 904 32.39 15.01 -4.48
N LYS A 905 33.56 15.55 -4.13
CA LYS A 905 34.61 14.81 -3.40
C LYS A 905 34.12 14.34 -2.04
N LEU A 906 33.53 15.24 -1.26
CA LEU A 906 32.94 14.94 0.05
C LEU A 906 31.87 13.86 -0.07
N HIS A 907 30.97 13.99 -1.05
CA HIS A 907 29.93 13.00 -1.31
C HIS A 907 30.53 11.62 -1.65
N THR A 908 31.54 11.59 -2.50
CA THR A 908 32.26 10.35 -2.85
C THR A 908 32.82 9.67 -1.60
N ILE A 909 33.50 10.42 -0.72
CA ILE A 909 34.04 9.85 0.54
C ILE A 909 32.91 9.38 1.46
N ASN A 910 31.80 10.12 1.57
CA ASN A 910 30.66 9.70 2.38
C ASN A 910 30.08 8.35 1.91
N LEU A 911 30.01 8.11 0.60
CA LEU A 911 29.54 6.85 0.00
C LEU A 911 30.49 5.66 0.27
N THR A 912 31.80 5.91 0.37
CA THR A 912 32.75 4.84 0.73
C THR A 912 32.50 4.25 2.10
N GLY A 913 31.90 5.06 2.99
CA GLY A 913 31.75 4.74 4.39
C GLY A 913 33.02 4.92 5.23
N PHE A 914 34.14 5.32 4.61
CA PHE A 914 35.36 5.69 5.31
C PHE A 914 35.22 7.08 5.95
N LYS A 915 36.06 7.34 6.97
CA LYS A 915 36.17 8.66 7.60
C LYS A 915 34.85 9.22 8.17
N LYS A 916 33.88 8.34 8.51
CA LYS A 916 32.55 8.71 9.07
C LYS A 916 32.61 9.57 10.34
N ARG A 917 33.66 9.43 11.14
CA ARG A 917 33.88 10.17 12.39
C ARG A 917 34.68 11.47 12.20
N GLU A 918 35.21 11.68 11.00
CA GLU A 918 36.05 12.84 10.71
C GLU A 918 35.21 14.05 10.30
N SER A 919 35.80 15.23 10.46
CA SER A 919 35.24 16.50 10.00
C SER A 919 35.15 16.56 8.47
N ILE A 920 34.37 17.53 7.96
CA ILE A 920 34.24 17.77 6.51
C ILE A 920 35.61 18.06 5.87
N SER A 921 36.45 18.86 6.54
CA SER A 921 37.79 19.24 6.05
C SER A 921 38.69 18.02 5.87
N GLU A 922 38.73 17.13 6.85
CA GLU A 922 39.57 15.92 6.79
C GLU A 922 39.09 14.92 5.72
N ARG A 923 37.78 14.85 5.47
CA ARG A 923 37.25 14.04 4.35
C ARG A 923 37.68 14.59 3.00
N LEU A 924 37.70 15.92 2.83
CA LEU A 924 38.16 16.56 1.59
C LEU A 924 39.65 16.31 1.35
N LYS A 925 40.51 16.53 2.34
CA LYS A 925 41.95 16.22 2.26
C LYS A 925 42.19 14.76 1.90
N TYR A 926 41.40 13.85 2.49
CA TYR A 926 41.49 12.43 2.17
C TYR A 926 41.09 12.16 0.71
N ALA A 927 40.04 12.79 0.20
CA ALA A 927 39.63 12.69 -1.21
C ALA A 927 40.74 13.12 -2.17
N ASP A 928 41.42 14.23 -1.87
CA ASP A 928 42.54 14.73 -2.68
C ASP A 928 43.72 13.76 -2.65
N LYS A 929 44.03 13.17 -1.49
CA LYS A 929 45.09 12.17 -1.34
C LYS A 929 44.85 10.91 -2.20
N ILE A 930 43.60 10.51 -2.39
CA ILE A 930 43.25 9.28 -3.13
C ILE A 930 42.74 9.55 -4.55
N ILE A 931 42.95 10.75 -5.08
CA ILE A 931 42.36 11.19 -6.34
C ILE A 931 42.69 10.24 -7.51
N GLU A 932 43.89 9.66 -7.53
CA GLU A 932 44.29 8.66 -8.54
C GLU A 932 43.41 7.40 -8.53
N ASN A 933 42.99 6.92 -7.35
CA ASN A 933 42.11 5.77 -7.24
C ASN A 933 40.68 6.09 -7.70
N ILE A 934 40.24 7.34 -7.50
CA ILE A 934 38.96 7.84 -8.00
C ILE A 934 39.01 7.88 -9.54
N LEU A 935 40.08 8.43 -10.11
CA LEU A 935 40.26 8.50 -11.57
C LEU A 935 40.38 7.10 -12.21
N ASP A 936 41.18 6.20 -11.63
CA ASP A 936 41.28 4.81 -12.10
C ASP A 936 39.93 4.09 -12.05
N SER A 937 39.15 4.28 -10.97
CA SER A 937 37.81 3.70 -10.85
C SER A 937 36.85 4.22 -11.92
N ALA A 938 36.98 5.49 -12.32
CA ALA A 938 36.16 6.09 -13.37
C ALA A 938 36.51 5.57 -14.77
N GLU A 939 37.80 5.42 -15.08
CA GLU A 939 38.30 5.06 -16.41
C GLU A 939 38.31 3.55 -16.65
N ASN A 940 38.70 2.77 -15.63
CA ASN A 940 38.88 1.32 -15.71
C ASN A 940 38.02 0.60 -14.66
N PRO A 941 36.68 0.73 -14.69
CA PRO A 941 35.81 0.30 -13.59
C PRO A 941 35.86 -1.21 -13.29
N LEU A 942 36.13 -2.04 -14.31
CA LEU A 942 36.19 -3.51 -14.17
C LEU A 942 37.58 -4.10 -14.36
N THR A 943 38.55 -3.32 -14.84
CA THR A 943 39.89 -3.79 -15.23
C THR A 943 41.02 -3.13 -14.44
N GLY A 944 40.76 -2.01 -13.76
CA GLY A 944 41.73 -1.30 -12.91
C GLY A 944 41.77 -1.86 -11.49
N LYS A 945 42.09 -1.01 -10.52
CA LYS A 945 42.22 -1.37 -9.09
C LYS A 945 40.88 -1.70 -8.43
N MET A 946 39.76 -1.31 -9.06
CA MET A 946 38.39 -1.51 -8.56
C MET A 946 38.18 -0.96 -7.14
N TRP A 947 38.82 0.16 -6.79
CA TRP A 947 38.72 0.76 -5.47
C TRP A 947 37.27 1.08 -5.08
N TRP A 948 36.46 1.58 -6.02
CA TRP A 948 35.04 1.84 -5.80
C TRP A 948 34.27 0.64 -5.23
N ALA A 949 34.64 -0.59 -5.60
CA ALA A 949 33.96 -1.82 -5.18
C ALA A 949 34.21 -2.20 -3.72
N THR A 950 35.12 -1.50 -3.01
CA THR A 950 35.35 -1.70 -1.56
C THR A 950 34.48 -0.77 -0.70
N SER A 951 33.67 0.09 -1.32
CA SER A 951 32.79 1.04 -0.63
C SER A 951 31.56 0.39 0.00
N ASP A 952 30.96 1.05 0.99
CA ASP A 952 29.63 0.70 1.50
C ASP A 952 28.55 0.80 0.40
N GLU A 953 28.62 1.85 -0.44
CA GLU A 953 27.69 2.11 -1.56
C GLU A 953 28.45 2.12 -2.91
N PRO A 954 28.90 0.95 -3.41
CA PRO A 954 29.88 0.86 -4.49
C PRO A 954 29.42 1.51 -5.80
N TRP A 955 28.18 1.29 -6.24
CA TRP A 955 27.72 1.81 -7.52
C TRP A 955 27.55 3.33 -7.51
N GLN A 956 27.03 3.90 -6.41
CA GLN A 956 27.02 5.35 -6.25
C GLN A 956 28.44 5.91 -6.17
N THR A 957 29.39 5.25 -5.50
CA THR A 957 30.80 5.67 -5.50
C THR A 957 31.38 5.69 -6.91
N LEU A 958 31.13 4.65 -7.70
CA LEU A 958 31.56 4.59 -9.10
C LEU A 958 30.98 5.74 -9.92
N ALA A 959 29.67 5.99 -9.76
CA ALA A 959 28.99 7.08 -10.44
C ALA A 959 29.60 8.45 -10.07
N ALA A 960 29.92 8.66 -8.79
CA ALA A 960 30.56 9.88 -8.31
C ALA A 960 32.01 10.01 -8.82
N CYS A 961 32.77 8.91 -8.88
CA CYS A 961 34.11 8.89 -9.47
C CYS A 961 34.07 9.30 -10.95
N MET A 962 33.14 8.74 -11.73
CA MET A 962 32.93 9.11 -13.12
C MET A 962 32.56 10.59 -13.28
N GLU A 963 31.76 11.15 -12.36
CA GLU A 963 31.39 12.55 -12.39
C GLU A 963 32.56 13.48 -12.06
N ILE A 964 33.38 13.14 -11.05
CA ILE A 964 34.60 13.86 -10.70
C ILE A 964 35.58 13.86 -11.88
N ALA A 965 35.79 12.70 -12.52
CA ALA A 965 36.67 12.59 -13.68
C ALA A 965 36.20 13.49 -14.84
N LYS A 966 34.89 13.55 -15.12
CA LYS A 966 34.32 14.46 -16.12
C LYS A 966 34.51 15.93 -15.76
N ALA A 967 34.30 16.30 -14.49
CA ALA A 967 34.49 17.66 -14.02
C ALA A 967 35.96 18.10 -14.13
N LEU A 968 36.92 17.25 -13.74
CA LEU A 968 38.35 17.54 -13.82
C LEU A 968 38.88 17.59 -15.26
N LYS A 969 38.29 16.84 -16.18
CA LYS A 969 38.61 16.88 -17.62
C LYS A 969 38.00 18.10 -18.34
N SER A 970 37.06 18.80 -17.72
CA SER A 970 36.51 20.03 -18.30
C SER A 970 37.54 21.16 -18.26
N SER A 971 37.43 22.13 -19.18
CA SER A 971 38.34 23.28 -19.22
C SER A 971 38.32 24.10 -17.93
N ASN A 972 37.17 24.16 -17.25
CA ASN A 972 37.02 24.78 -15.94
C ASN A 972 35.96 24.03 -15.12
N PRO A 973 36.35 23.31 -14.05
CA PRO A 973 35.42 22.57 -13.22
C PRO A 973 34.26 23.41 -12.65
N THR A 974 34.43 24.71 -12.41
CA THR A 974 33.35 25.55 -11.86
C THR A 974 32.19 25.77 -12.83
N HIS A 975 32.47 25.72 -14.14
CA HIS A 975 31.47 25.86 -15.20
C HIS A 975 30.95 24.52 -15.70
N TYR A 976 31.47 23.40 -15.19
CA TYR A 976 31.01 22.07 -15.58
C TYR A 976 29.54 21.88 -15.17
N MET A 977 28.70 21.60 -16.18
CA MET A 977 27.27 21.37 -16.00
C MET A 977 27.02 19.92 -15.58
N THR A 978 26.55 19.71 -14.36
CA THR A 978 26.25 18.38 -13.81
C THR A 978 24.78 18.23 -13.42
N GLY A 979 24.25 17.03 -13.60
CA GLY A 979 22.96 16.60 -13.05
C GLY A 979 23.11 15.62 -11.88
N PHE A 980 24.33 15.38 -11.41
CA PHE A 980 24.61 14.37 -10.39
C PHE A 980 24.02 14.78 -9.04
N PRO A 981 23.16 13.94 -8.42
CA PRO A 981 22.55 14.26 -7.13
C PRO A 981 23.57 14.14 -5.99
N ILE A 982 23.62 15.15 -5.11
CA ILE A 982 24.42 15.11 -3.88
C ILE A 982 23.49 14.89 -2.70
N HIS A 983 23.72 13.82 -1.94
CA HIS A 983 22.89 13.45 -0.80
C HIS A 983 23.38 14.10 0.50
N GLN A 984 22.44 14.58 1.31
CA GLN A 984 22.63 14.96 2.72
C GLN A 984 21.56 14.23 3.52
N ASP A 985 21.96 13.54 4.59
CA ASP A 985 21.05 12.77 5.45
C ASP A 985 21.36 13.02 6.92
N GLY A 986 20.34 12.95 7.77
CA GLY A 986 20.51 13.05 9.21
C GLY A 986 20.96 11.73 9.80
N SER A 987 21.83 11.77 10.80
CA SER A 987 22.46 10.57 11.38
C SER A 987 21.44 9.56 11.94
N CYS A 988 20.36 10.07 12.53
CA CYS A 988 19.18 9.31 12.95
C CYS A 988 17.95 10.22 13.06
N ASN A 989 17.24 10.46 11.94
CA ASN A 989 16.11 11.39 11.88
C ASN A 989 15.03 11.14 12.95
N GLY A 990 14.75 9.86 13.28
CA GLY A 990 13.79 9.52 14.33
C GLY A 990 14.21 10.02 15.72
N LEU A 991 15.48 9.81 16.11
CA LEU A 991 16.01 10.31 17.38
C LEU A 991 16.22 11.83 17.38
N GLN A 992 16.56 12.42 16.23
CA GLN A 992 16.58 13.88 16.07
C GLN A 992 15.21 14.49 16.39
N HIS A 993 14.13 13.92 15.85
CA HIS A 993 12.79 14.39 16.18
C HIS A 993 12.44 14.16 17.66
N TYR A 994 12.84 13.04 18.28
CA TYR A 994 12.62 12.85 19.72
C TYR A 994 13.38 13.87 20.58
N ALA A 995 14.66 14.10 20.30
CA ALA A 995 15.47 15.09 21.00
C ALA A 995 14.90 16.52 20.82
N ALA A 996 14.44 16.87 19.61
CA ALA A 996 13.81 18.16 19.34
C ALA A 996 12.46 18.32 20.07
N LEU A 997 11.63 17.27 20.10
CA LEU A 997 10.33 17.27 20.79
C LEU A 997 10.50 17.35 22.31
N GLY A 998 11.43 16.59 22.86
CA GLY A 998 11.72 16.54 24.30
C GLY A 998 12.67 17.63 24.79
N ARG A 999 13.26 18.42 23.87
CA ARG A 999 14.34 19.38 24.15
C ARG A 999 15.52 18.74 24.91
N ASP A 1000 15.78 17.46 24.67
CA ASP A 1000 16.85 16.69 25.30
C ASP A 1000 18.21 17.08 24.73
N GLN A 1001 19.03 17.76 25.53
CA GLN A 1001 20.35 18.24 25.13
C GLN A 1001 21.33 17.09 24.85
N ILE A 1002 21.34 16.04 25.68
CA ILE A 1002 22.27 14.90 25.51
C ILE A 1002 21.89 14.13 24.24
N GLY A 1003 20.60 13.90 24.06
CA GLY A 1003 20.05 13.35 22.82
C GLY A 1003 20.42 14.20 21.62
N ALA A 1004 20.22 15.52 21.69
CA ALA A 1004 20.50 16.47 20.61
C ALA A 1004 21.99 16.50 20.22
N GLN A 1005 22.91 16.43 21.19
CA GLN A 1005 24.35 16.29 20.93
C GLN A 1005 24.65 14.96 20.21
N SER A 1006 24.12 13.85 20.72
CA SER A 1006 24.38 12.50 20.18
C SER A 1006 23.92 12.32 18.72
N VAL A 1007 22.96 13.13 18.27
CA VAL A 1007 22.35 13.05 16.93
C VAL A 1007 22.59 14.28 16.05
N ASN A 1008 23.57 15.12 16.41
CA ASN A 1008 24.04 16.27 15.63
C ASN A 1008 23.00 17.40 15.46
N LEU A 1009 22.09 17.59 16.41
CA LEU A 1009 21.28 18.80 16.49
C LEU A 1009 22.03 19.93 17.22
N PHE A 1010 22.91 19.58 18.16
CA PHE A 1010 23.81 20.55 18.80
C PHE A 1010 25.07 20.72 17.95
N PRO A 1011 25.55 21.96 17.69
CA PRO A 1011 26.75 22.20 16.90
C PRO A 1011 27.99 21.52 17.48
N SER A 1012 28.80 20.89 16.62
CA SER A 1012 30.08 20.27 16.99
C SER A 1012 31.07 20.31 15.83
N HIS A 1013 32.37 20.32 16.14
CA HIS A 1013 33.43 20.26 15.12
C HIS A 1013 33.51 18.88 14.46
N PHE A 1014 33.17 17.82 15.21
CA PHE A 1014 33.17 16.43 14.73
C PHE A 1014 31.75 15.85 14.75
N PRO A 1015 31.38 15.02 13.76
CA PRO A 1015 30.10 14.36 13.75
C PRO A 1015 29.99 13.36 14.91
N GLN A 1016 28.92 13.48 15.69
CA GLN A 1016 28.56 12.56 16.75
C GLN A 1016 27.87 11.31 16.18
N ASP A 1017 28.09 10.17 16.83
CA ASP A 1017 27.64 8.86 16.35
C ASP A 1017 26.97 8.07 17.47
N VAL A 1018 25.67 8.32 17.67
CA VAL A 1018 24.83 7.65 18.69
C VAL A 1018 25.00 6.13 18.71
N TYR A 1019 25.21 5.49 17.54
CA TYR A 1019 25.38 4.05 17.45
C TYR A 1019 26.68 3.57 18.10
N SER A 1020 27.76 4.35 18.01
CA SER A 1020 29.02 4.02 18.68
C SER A 1020 28.90 4.23 20.18
N SER A 1021 28.29 5.33 20.62
CA SER A 1021 28.08 5.61 22.04
C SER A 1021 27.24 4.50 22.71
N VAL A 1022 26.16 4.05 22.06
CA VAL A 1022 25.35 2.94 22.57
C VAL A 1022 26.12 1.61 22.55
N ALA A 1023 26.98 1.37 21.55
CA ALA A 1023 27.80 0.16 21.53
C ALA A 1023 28.74 0.09 22.74
N THR A 1024 29.40 1.21 23.05
CA THR A 1024 30.27 1.33 24.23
C THR A 1024 29.50 1.05 25.51
N MET A 1025 28.33 1.68 25.69
CA MET A 1025 27.48 1.47 26.88
C MET A 1025 27.01 0.00 27.01
N VAL A 1026 26.69 -0.66 25.89
CA VAL A 1026 26.28 -2.08 25.91
C VAL A 1026 27.46 -2.98 26.24
N ASP A 1027 28.67 -2.69 25.72
CA ASP A 1027 29.86 -3.49 26.02
C ASP A 1027 30.36 -3.31 27.46
N GLU A 1028 30.19 -2.11 28.05
CA GLU A 1028 30.41 -1.88 29.49
C GLU A 1028 29.53 -2.80 30.34
N ARG A 1029 28.22 -2.83 30.08
CA ARG A 1029 27.29 -3.73 30.80
C ARG A 1029 27.60 -5.20 30.57
N ARG A 1030 27.99 -5.57 29.34
CA ARG A 1030 28.44 -6.93 29.03
C ARG A 1030 29.65 -7.31 29.90
N ARG A 1031 30.62 -6.41 30.11
CA ARG A 1031 31.78 -6.67 30.99
C ARG A 1031 31.37 -6.89 32.44
N GLU A 1032 30.44 -6.09 32.95
CA GLU A 1032 29.87 -6.28 34.28
C GLU A 1032 29.20 -7.67 34.39
N ASP A 1033 28.34 -8.03 33.44
CA ASP A 1033 27.67 -9.34 33.41
C ASP A 1033 28.66 -10.51 33.31
N ALA A 1034 29.72 -10.35 32.50
CA ALA A 1034 30.80 -11.32 32.37
C ALA A 1034 31.54 -11.53 33.71
N SER A 1035 31.84 -10.43 34.41
CA SER A 1035 32.48 -10.47 35.74
C SER A 1035 31.59 -11.14 36.81
N ASN A 1036 30.27 -11.06 36.64
CA ASN A 1036 29.27 -11.73 37.47
C ASN A 1036 29.03 -13.20 37.07
N GLY A 1037 29.85 -13.77 36.19
CA GLY A 1037 29.78 -15.19 35.79
C GLY A 1037 28.78 -15.51 34.67
N ASN A 1038 28.26 -14.51 33.95
CA ASN A 1038 27.33 -14.76 32.85
C ASN A 1038 28.07 -15.31 31.61
N LEU A 1039 27.82 -16.58 31.29
CA LEU A 1039 28.43 -17.27 30.14
C LEU A 1039 28.14 -16.61 28.79
N ILE A 1040 26.94 -16.05 28.60
CA ILE A 1040 26.57 -15.37 27.34
C ILE A 1040 27.40 -14.10 27.17
N ALA A 1041 27.60 -13.35 28.26
CA ALA A 1041 28.37 -12.12 28.24
C ALA A 1041 29.86 -12.37 27.92
N ASN A 1042 30.41 -13.51 28.36
CA ASN A 1042 31.76 -13.96 27.98
C ASN A 1042 31.85 -14.28 26.49
N VAL A 1043 30.90 -15.05 25.94
CA VAL A 1043 30.89 -15.42 24.51
C VAL A 1043 30.76 -14.20 23.59
N LEU A 1044 30.08 -13.14 24.04
CA LEU A 1044 29.86 -11.92 23.26
C LEU A 1044 31.04 -10.92 23.29
N GLU A 1045 32.13 -11.24 23.98
CA GLU A 1045 33.33 -10.40 23.99
C GLU A 1045 33.84 -10.12 22.57
N GLY A 1046 34.07 -8.84 22.24
CA GLY A 1046 34.53 -8.42 20.92
C GLY A 1046 33.46 -8.42 19.81
N PHE A 1047 32.25 -8.91 20.08
CA PHE A 1047 31.14 -8.95 19.11
C PHE A 1047 30.19 -7.74 19.22
N ILE A 1048 30.23 -6.98 20.31
CA ILE A 1048 29.41 -5.76 20.49
C ILE A 1048 29.99 -4.60 19.66
N LYS A 1049 29.68 -4.61 18.36
CA LYS A 1049 30.13 -3.60 17.40
C LYS A 1049 28.98 -2.70 16.95
N ARG A 1050 29.33 -1.48 16.51
CA ARG A 1050 28.41 -0.53 15.89
C ARG A 1050 27.51 -1.18 14.82
N LYS A 1051 28.09 -2.00 13.93
CA LYS A 1051 27.35 -2.68 12.84
C LYS A 1051 26.23 -3.59 13.36
N VAL A 1052 26.49 -4.33 14.44
CA VAL A 1052 25.55 -5.29 15.04
C VAL A 1052 24.31 -4.59 15.61
N ILE A 1053 24.50 -3.45 16.29
CA ILE A 1053 23.40 -2.78 16.99
C ILE A 1053 22.73 -1.65 16.19
N LYS A 1054 23.39 -1.13 15.13
CA LYS A 1054 22.91 0.01 14.34
C LYS A 1054 21.47 -0.18 13.88
N GLN A 1055 21.15 -1.33 13.30
CA GLN A 1055 19.82 -1.61 12.76
C GLN A 1055 18.74 -1.58 13.85
N THR A 1056 19.05 -2.17 15.02
CA THR A 1056 18.13 -2.19 16.15
C THR A 1056 17.85 -0.78 16.64
N ILE A 1057 18.88 0.03 16.92
CA ILE A 1057 18.72 1.42 17.37
C ILE A 1057 17.90 2.25 16.36
N MET A 1058 18.23 2.12 15.08
CA MET A 1058 17.54 2.81 13.99
C MET A 1058 16.06 2.42 13.89
N THR A 1059 15.71 1.17 14.18
CA THR A 1059 14.33 0.66 14.03
C THR A 1059 13.48 0.75 15.30
N THR A 1060 14.09 0.88 16.48
CA THR A 1060 13.38 1.09 17.76
C THR A 1060 12.47 2.31 17.72
N VAL A 1061 12.96 3.44 17.21
CA VAL A 1061 12.16 4.67 17.05
C VAL A 1061 11.01 4.54 16.04
N TYR A 1062 11.02 3.49 15.23
CA TYR A 1062 9.95 3.16 14.28
C TYR A 1062 9.04 2.02 14.76
N GLY A 1063 9.16 1.61 16.03
CA GLY A 1063 8.27 0.66 16.68
C GLY A 1063 8.65 -0.82 16.48
N VAL A 1064 9.94 -1.14 16.28
CA VAL A 1064 10.38 -2.53 16.31
C VAL A 1064 10.05 -3.17 17.67
N THR A 1065 9.55 -4.40 17.65
CA THR A 1065 9.30 -5.17 18.88
C THR A 1065 10.56 -5.89 19.32
N TRP A 1066 10.58 -6.36 20.57
CA TRP A 1066 11.69 -7.16 21.10
C TRP A 1066 12.03 -8.38 20.23
N PHE A 1067 11.02 -9.08 19.72
CA PHE A 1067 11.20 -10.19 18.78
C PHE A 1067 11.89 -9.75 17.48
N GLY A 1068 11.47 -8.62 16.91
CA GLY A 1068 12.11 -8.08 15.71
C GLY A 1068 13.55 -7.65 15.95
N ALA A 1069 13.83 -7.00 17.09
CA ALA A 1069 15.18 -6.62 17.51
C ALA A 1069 16.09 -7.85 17.67
N LYS A 1070 15.59 -8.92 18.32
CA LYS A 1070 16.32 -10.19 18.47
C LYS A 1070 16.74 -10.77 17.12
N LEU A 1071 15.83 -10.81 16.14
CA LEU A 1071 16.13 -11.31 14.80
C LEU A 1071 17.16 -10.45 14.06
N GLN A 1072 17.07 -9.12 14.17
CA GLN A 1072 18.03 -8.22 13.54
C GLN A 1072 19.45 -8.43 14.10
N ILE A 1073 19.58 -8.51 15.43
CA ILE A 1073 20.87 -8.76 16.09
C ILE A 1073 21.40 -10.14 15.73
N ALA A 1074 20.56 -11.19 15.80
CA ALA A 1074 20.96 -12.54 15.45
C ALA A 1074 21.49 -12.65 14.01
N ARG A 1075 20.86 -11.94 13.05
CA ARG A 1075 21.34 -11.88 11.67
C ARG A 1075 22.72 -11.25 11.58
N GLN A 1076 22.92 -10.09 12.22
CA GLN A 1076 24.20 -9.39 12.19
C GLN A 1076 25.31 -10.19 12.88
N LEU A 1077 25.02 -10.86 14.00
CA LEU A 1077 25.98 -11.76 14.66
C LEU A 1077 26.37 -12.94 13.76
N LYS A 1078 25.40 -13.54 13.05
CA LYS A 1078 25.68 -14.62 12.11
C LYS A 1078 26.61 -14.18 10.98
N GLU A 1079 26.40 -12.96 10.45
CA GLU A 1079 27.28 -12.37 9.43
C GLU A 1079 28.70 -12.15 9.96
N GLU A 1080 28.85 -11.55 11.15
CA GLU A 1080 30.17 -11.31 11.77
C GLU A 1080 30.92 -12.61 12.09
N VAL A 1081 30.24 -13.65 12.60
CA VAL A 1081 30.86 -14.97 12.84
C VAL A 1081 31.30 -15.61 11.53
N THR A 1082 30.48 -15.50 10.48
CA THR A 1082 30.82 -16.06 9.16
C THR A 1082 31.99 -15.31 8.51
N GLU A 1083 32.10 -14.00 8.69
CA GLU A 1083 33.25 -13.21 8.25
C GLU A 1083 34.50 -13.52 9.08
N GLY A 1084 34.36 -13.70 10.39
CA GLY A 1084 35.45 -14.08 11.29
C GLY A 1084 36.03 -15.46 11.01
N LEU A 1085 35.20 -16.43 10.61
CA LEU A 1085 35.66 -17.77 10.17
C LEU A 1085 36.32 -17.77 8.77
N LYS A 1086 36.12 -16.70 7.99
CA LYS A 1086 36.73 -16.56 6.64
C LYS A 1086 38.06 -15.81 6.66
N LYS A 1087 38.34 -15.07 7.72
CA LYS A 1087 39.62 -14.40 7.98
C LYS A 1087 40.50 -15.34 8.79
#